data_AF-A0A5P8K2S7-F1
#
_entry.id   AF-A0A5P8K2S7-F1
#
_cell.length_a   1.000
_cell.length_b   1.000
_cell.length_c   1.000
_cell.angle_alpha   90.00
_cell.angle_beta   90.00
_cell.angle_gamma   90.00
#
_symmetry.space_group_name_H-M   'P 1'
#
loop_
_entity.id
_entity.type
_entity.pdbx_description
1 polymer ?
#
loop_
_entity_poly.entity_id
_entity_poly.type
_entity_poly.pdbx_seq_one_letter_code
_entity_poly.pdbx_strand_id
1 'polypeptide(L)'
;MAVISASSSGPAEPTGPAGSSEPTGPAENDGPAGPAENDGPAEPDCASDPGAALKEMFVDRSQGGRIARGQDPVERPVFLKPHGTARGTLTVRADLPEELRVGFLELARQRPEGLTAWVRFSSDTVPSRPDLLTTVGVGVKLFGVPGAKLLAGEGDADTQDLLLQNHDVFFVDTARDMCEFTRAGVVHNDYESYLRDHPVTRRILDDMAKPEESALTATYWGVLPYSFGADRFVKYKLVPAGCAPADPAATPPEENPGHLAADLAHRLAAGEAAFDLLVQFRTDAEAMPLDRATVRWEESASAPVPVARLTLARQDVRGRGQAAYGANLAFNPWHSLAEHKPAGSIAEARATVYQASAGRRRDANGVPAAEPGPARPPSTEPPARDTRIVRAAIHPAIGVARVGDSAEEFFLAPETEDEPPLPTGSYKDATGALKRQAARFRIYGYNAAGEPVAELTADNAEIRWTAHVANKKPAWYQFQLALDIPEAARTEESRLRNPRVGGADRDGLAIDPGPRSVRGRDRSGGPELRFDTGRFLHIPVYLGELRTDDAGRLIFLGGRGVAESADGKEADTFANNDGWYDDISDGPVTAEVRVEGRALPVEPAWVVVGPPNYAPELKSVRTLYDLLRDAFVTAGALPEPEPVSFTHDILPILRRLCDLQWVNQGLATLFGHGGREHFLDPGLLAALADPGPRHTELRRQISKTMRDPDRDGTSPIPWPPVYGDAMSLPAVSARQHLALSPLQTRQLALWAAGDFVSDLVPGAAPAPRPLDRLPLAARPAALDRAALSFCIADAFHPGCEITWPLRHTTMYSAPFRIRHRSKDNPERPYGRVLTPQAALAYDGPLYAQGPGDLTRWMAVPWQTDTASCRSGYEKRHDPYLPTFWPARVPNHVLAEEDYLIAVDTTRPREERLAAFARRANWDRWLPTPYLATINAMVKDFGRLGLVERRPGATDDPLLPAEMLVESEVSFPAEPAPPFGRNLLSLHVPLAADERLRDAVLATAVSLAEEPDEELSAGFIEKVARFPGNR
;
A
#
# COMPACT_ATOMS: atom_id res chain seq x y z
N MET A 1 15.61 -18.97 -17.02
CA MET A 1 14.83 -17.97 -17.79
C MET A 1 14.15 -16.93 -16.92
N ALA A 2 14.11 -17.03 -15.59
CA ALA A 2 13.69 -15.94 -14.70
C ALA A 2 14.79 -14.87 -14.48
N VAL A 3 15.66 -14.62 -15.45
CA VAL A 3 16.97 -13.99 -15.17
C VAL A 3 17.35 -12.84 -16.12
N ILE A 4 16.47 -12.39 -17.01
CA ILE A 4 16.71 -11.13 -17.73
C ILE A 4 15.61 -10.15 -17.38
N SER A 5 15.82 -9.43 -16.29
CA SER A 5 15.17 -8.12 -16.10
C SER A 5 16.23 -7.19 -15.49
N ALA A 6 17.01 -6.54 -16.37
CA ALA A 6 17.60 -5.19 -16.23
C ALA A 6 18.95 -5.08 -16.95
N SER A 7 18.99 -4.33 -18.06
CA SER A 7 20.07 -3.36 -18.37
C SER A 7 19.83 -2.65 -19.70
N SER A 8 19.15 -1.49 -19.67
CA SER A 8 19.27 -0.48 -20.74
C SER A 8 19.94 0.76 -20.15
N SER A 9 21.26 0.77 -20.11
CA SER A 9 22.06 1.99 -19.89
C SER A 9 22.22 2.73 -21.22
N GLY A 10 21.71 3.96 -21.30
CA GLY A 10 21.97 4.86 -22.43
C GLY A 10 23.46 5.22 -22.55
N PRO A 11 23.97 5.55 -23.75
CA PRO A 11 25.39 5.75 -23.98
C PRO A 11 25.85 7.09 -23.39
N ALA A 12 26.82 7.05 -22.48
CA ALA A 12 27.62 8.21 -22.11
C ALA A 12 28.80 8.33 -23.10
N GLU A 13 28.90 9.48 -23.78
CA GLU A 13 30.04 9.84 -24.61
C GLU A 13 31.33 10.01 -23.77
N PRO A 14 32.49 9.51 -24.21
CA PRO A 14 33.76 9.80 -23.56
C PRO A 14 34.53 10.90 -24.31
N THR A 15 34.78 12.02 -23.63
CA THR A 15 35.85 12.96 -23.97
C THR A 15 37.17 12.43 -23.37
N GLY A 16 38.18 12.19 -24.21
CA GLY A 16 39.53 11.75 -23.79
C GLY A 16 40.41 12.90 -23.28
N PRO A 17 41.75 12.85 -23.44
CA PRO A 17 42.66 11.70 -23.29
C PRO A 17 43.89 12.09 -22.42
N ALA A 18 44.63 11.11 -21.88
CA ALA A 18 46.06 11.29 -21.57
C ALA A 18 46.78 9.99 -21.22
N GLY A 19 47.97 9.80 -21.79
CA GLY A 19 49.13 9.37 -21.02
C GLY A 19 49.63 7.94 -21.19
N SER A 20 50.34 7.72 -22.28
CA SER A 20 51.29 6.63 -22.52
C SER A 20 52.31 6.43 -21.38
N SER A 21 52.59 5.18 -20.99
CA SER A 21 53.97 4.65 -20.90
C SER A 21 54.01 3.17 -20.51
N GLU A 22 54.55 2.36 -21.41
CA GLU A 22 55.32 1.14 -21.14
C GLU A 22 56.68 1.38 -21.84
N PRO A 23 57.82 0.74 -21.48
CA PRO A 23 57.90 -0.74 -21.48
C PRO A 23 58.97 -1.39 -20.56
N THR A 24 59.04 -2.73 -20.66
CA THR A 24 60.19 -3.67 -20.48
C THR A 24 60.30 -4.50 -19.17
N GLY A 25 60.27 -5.83 -19.32
CA GLY A 25 60.63 -6.87 -18.31
C GLY A 25 62.13 -7.22 -18.32
N PRO A 26 62.61 -8.47 -18.03
CA PRO A 26 61.99 -9.67 -17.43
C PRO A 26 62.88 -10.41 -16.35
N ALA A 27 62.39 -11.57 -15.85
CA ALA A 27 63.07 -12.67 -15.10
C ALA A 27 63.40 -12.41 -13.60
N GLU A 28 63.33 -13.34 -12.62
CA GLU A 28 63.61 -14.78 -12.57
C GLU A 28 63.04 -15.44 -11.26
N ASN A 29 63.00 -16.78 -11.24
CA ASN A 29 62.52 -17.80 -10.27
C ASN A 29 62.80 -17.68 -8.73
N ASP A 30 61.91 -18.23 -7.87
CA ASP A 30 62.09 -19.50 -7.09
C ASP A 30 61.13 -19.72 -5.88
N GLY A 31 60.26 -20.76 -5.95
CA GLY A 31 59.74 -21.68 -4.89
C GLY A 31 58.83 -21.19 -3.72
N PRO A 32 58.18 -22.10 -2.94
CA PRO A 32 57.46 -23.34 -3.27
C PRO A 32 56.02 -23.42 -2.69
N ALA A 33 55.20 -24.31 -3.28
CA ALA A 33 54.02 -25.00 -2.74
C ALA A 33 52.95 -24.18 -1.95
N GLY A 34 51.94 -23.68 -2.68
CA GLY A 34 50.62 -23.32 -2.15
C GLY A 34 49.64 -24.51 -2.18
N PRO A 35 48.57 -24.50 -1.35
CA PRO A 35 47.69 -25.64 -1.12
C PRO A 35 46.76 -25.91 -2.30
N ALA A 36 46.37 -27.18 -2.42
CA ALA A 36 45.42 -27.80 -3.34
C ALA A 36 44.49 -26.85 -4.12
N GLU A 37 44.53 -26.98 -5.44
CA GLU A 37 43.46 -26.54 -6.35
C GLU A 37 42.11 -26.98 -5.78
N ASN A 38 41.33 -25.99 -5.36
CA ASN A 38 39.93 -26.17 -5.06
C ASN A 38 39.23 -26.22 -6.42
N ASP A 39 39.20 -27.40 -7.04
CA ASP A 39 38.39 -27.66 -8.23
C ASP A 39 36.94 -27.29 -7.90
N GLY A 40 36.51 -26.13 -8.38
CA GLY A 40 35.10 -25.77 -8.40
C GLY A 40 34.30 -26.85 -9.12
N PRO A 41 32.98 -26.96 -8.89
CA PRO A 41 32.16 -27.93 -9.60
C PRO A 41 32.36 -27.75 -11.11
N ALA A 42 32.67 -28.85 -11.81
CA ALA A 42 32.91 -28.87 -13.24
C ALA A 42 31.82 -28.09 -14.00
N GLU A 43 32.23 -27.34 -15.03
CA GLU A 43 31.28 -26.57 -15.84
C GLU A 43 30.28 -27.49 -16.55
N PRO A 44 28.99 -27.11 -16.64
CA PRO A 44 28.02 -27.88 -17.40
C PRO A 44 28.42 -28.01 -18.88
N ASP A 45 28.48 -29.24 -19.37
CA ASP A 45 28.86 -29.57 -20.75
C ASP A 45 27.69 -29.40 -21.71
N CYS A 46 27.60 -28.22 -22.33
CA CYS A 46 26.58 -27.92 -23.33
C CYS A 46 26.80 -28.59 -24.70
N ALA A 47 27.98 -29.17 -24.95
CA ALA A 47 28.34 -29.71 -26.26
C ALA A 47 27.96 -31.19 -26.41
N SER A 48 28.14 -32.00 -25.36
CA SER A 48 27.87 -33.44 -25.42
C SER A 48 26.46 -33.82 -24.96
N ASP A 49 25.94 -33.20 -23.90
CA ASP A 49 24.60 -33.46 -23.36
C ASP A 49 23.95 -32.17 -22.82
N PRO A 50 23.46 -31.28 -23.72
CA PRO A 50 22.82 -30.04 -23.31
C PRO A 50 21.57 -30.26 -22.44
N GLY A 51 20.89 -31.40 -22.59
CA GLY A 51 19.70 -31.74 -21.79
C GLY A 51 20.05 -31.98 -20.32
N ALA A 52 21.08 -32.78 -20.05
CA ALA A 52 21.59 -33.02 -18.70
C ALA A 52 22.14 -31.74 -18.07
N ALA A 53 22.92 -30.95 -18.82
CA ALA A 53 23.46 -29.67 -18.35
C ALA A 53 22.36 -28.66 -17.98
N LEU A 54 21.28 -28.57 -18.78
CA LEU A 54 20.12 -27.74 -18.48
C LEU A 54 19.38 -28.22 -17.23
N LYS A 55 19.24 -29.54 -17.04
CA LYS A 55 18.64 -30.12 -15.83
C LYS A 55 19.46 -29.79 -14.60
N GLU A 56 20.79 -29.88 -14.67
CA GLU A 56 21.68 -29.48 -13.59
C GLU A 56 21.49 -28.00 -13.23
N MET A 57 21.51 -27.08 -14.21
CA MET A 57 21.41 -25.65 -13.94
C MET A 57 20.03 -25.22 -13.42
N PHE A 58 18.94 -25.69 -14.03
CA PHE A 58 17.58 -25.30 -13.62
C PHE A 58 17.07 -26.02 -12.40
N VAL A 59 17.28 -27.34 -12.32
CA VAL A 59 16.69 -28.19 -11.28
C VAL A 59 17.65 -28.33 -10.11
N ASP A 60 18.91 -28.68 -10.36
CA ASP A 60 19.84 -29.02 -9.29
C ASP A 60 20.43 -27.79 -8.60
N ARG A 61 20.90 -26.80 -9.39
CA ARG A 61 21.46 -25.55 -8.86
C ARG A 61 20.37 -24.54 -8.50
N SER A 62 19.51 -24.15 -9.45
CA SER A 62 18.56 -23.05 -9.24
C SER A 62 17.39 -23.43 -8.30
N GLN A 63 16.62 -24.46 -8.66
CA GLN A 63 15.52 -24.93 -7.83
C GLN A 63 16.04 -25.57 -6.54
N GLY A 64 17.06 -26.45 -6.62
CA GLY A 64 17.68 -27.05 -5.44
C GLY A 64 18.27 -26.03 -4.46
N GLY A 65 18.92 -24.97 -4.96
CA GLY A 65 19.41 -23.89 -4.12
C GLY A 65 18.30 -23.14 -3.38
N ARG A 66 17.12 -22.95 -3.99
CA ARG A 66 15.96 -22.37 -3.29
C ARG A 66 15.42 -23.31 -2.20
N ILE A 67 15.34 -24.60 -2.48
CA ILE A 67 14.92 -25.63 -1.50
C ILE A 67 15.88 -25.65 -0.31
N ALA A 68 17.19 -25.62 -0.57
CA ALA A 68 18.21 -25.59 0.48
C ALA A 68 18.12 -24.34 1.38
N ARG A 69 17.55 -23.23 0.87
CA ARG A 69 17.25 -22.01 1.64
C ARG A 69 15.87 -22.05 2.33
N GLY A 70 15.18 -23.19 2.32
CA GLY A 70 13.91 -23.38 3.01
C GLY A 70 12.66 -22.95 2.23
N GLN A 71 12.70 -22.93 0.88
CA GLN A 71 11.49 -22.67 0.08
C GLN A 71 10.46 -23.79 0.28
N ASP A 72 9.32 -23.47 0.91
CA ASP A 72 8.15 -24.33 1.10
C ASP A 72 6.85 -23.52 0.86
N PRO A 73 5.98 -23.91 -0.11
CA PRO A 73 6.13 -25.04 -1.01
C PRO A 73 7.22 -24.80 -2.07
N VAL A 74 7.83 -25.89 -2.54
CA VAL A 74 8.81 -25.87 -3.63
C VAL A 74 8.15 -25.45 -4.95
N GLU A 75 8.72 -24.43 -5.58
CA GLU A 75 8.22 -23.83 -6.81
C GLU A 75 8.90 -24.37 -8.07
N ARG A 76 8.41 -23.97 -9.25
CA ARG A 76 8.99 -24.31 -10.56
C ARG A 76 10.29 -23.52 -10.81
N PRO A 77 11.19 -23.98 -11.71
CA PRO A 77 12.43 -23.27 -12.05
C PRO A 77 12.23 -22.06 -12.96
N VAL A 78 11.14 -22.03 -13.73
CA VAL A 78 10.77 -20.97 -14.70
C VAL A 78 9.26 -20.75 -14.66
N PHE A 79 8.79 -19.61 -15.20
CA PHE A 79 7.39 -19.19 -15.13
C PHE A 79 6.83 -19.22 -13.70
N LEU A 80 7.58 -18.61 -12.76
CA LEU A 80 7.35 -18.75 -11.32
C LEU A 80 6.12 -18.00 -10.87
N LYS A 81 5.92 -16.76 -11.32
CA LYS A 81 4.77 -15.92 -10.94
C LYS A 81 3.48 -16.47 -11.54
N PRO A 82 2.58 -17.08 -10.74
CA PRO A 82 1.29 -17.54 -11.23
C PRO A 82 0.28 -16.39 -11.24
N HIS A 83 -0.53 -16.29 -12.29
CA HIS A 83 -1.63 -15.31 -12.36
C HIS A 83 -2.96 -15.90 -11.93
N GLY A 84 -3.18 -17.16 -12.27
CA GLY A 84 -4.36 -17.91 -11.88
C GLY A 84 -4.42 -19.25 -12.59
N THR A 85 -5.30 -20.13 -12.13
CA THR A 85 -5.55 -21.42 -12.76
C THR A 85 -7.06 -21.60 -12.95
N ALA A 86 -7.50 -21.79 -14.18
CA ALA A 86 -8.90 -21.83 -14.56
C ALA A 86 -9.28 -23.21 -15.10
N ARG A 87 -10.47 -23.70 -14.74
CA ARG A 87 -11.09 -24.85 -15.38
C ARG A 87 -11.77 -24.39 -16.68
N GLY A 88 -11.71 -25.22 -17.71
CA GLY A 88 -12.38 -24.97 -18.97
C GLY A 88 -12.75 -26.25 -19.70
N THR A 89 -13.18 -26.08 -20.94
CA THR A 89 -13.59 -27.16 -21.83
C THR A 89 -13.03 -26.88 -23.22
N LEU A 90 -12.35 -27.87 -23.81
CA LEU A 90 -11.92 -27.84 -25.20
C LEU A 90 -12.95 -28.57 -26.07
N THR A 91 -13.65 -27.83 -26.92
CA THR A 91 -14.63 -28.36 -27.88
C THR A 91 -14.09 -28.27 -29.30
N VAL A 92 -14.12 -29.38 -30.04
CA VAL A 92 -13.69 -29.38 -31.44
C VAL A 92 -14.77 -28.82 -32.34
N ARG A 93 -14.37 -28.06 -33.34
CA ARG A 93 -15.29 -27.46 -34.31
C ARG A 93 -16.16 -28.52 -34.99
N ALA A 94 -17.46 -28.25 -35.07
CA ALA A 94 -18.41 -29.20 -35.65
C ALA A 94 -18.13 -29.51 -37.13
N ASP A 95 -17.60 -28.52 -37.85
CA ASP A 95 -17.23 -28.55 -39.27
C ASP A 95 -15.78 -28.99 -39.54
N LEU A 96 -15.03 -29.45 -38.52
CA LEU A 96 -13.64 -29.86 -38.70
C LEU A 96 -13.53 -31.09 -39.63
N PRO A 97 -12.77 -31.03 -40.75
CA PRO A 97 -12.55 -32.17 -41.63
C PRO A 97 -11.91 -33.37 -40.92
N GLU A 98 -12.22 -34.59 -41.36
CA GLU A 98 -11.78 -35.84 -40.71
C GLU A 98 -10.25 -35.95 -40.64
N GLU A 99 -9.55 -35.50 -41.69
CA GLU A 99 -8.09 -35.49 -41.78
C GLU A 99 -7.41 -34.54 -40.77
N LEU A 100 -8.17 -33.65 -40.13
CA LEU A 100 -7.69 -32.74 -39.08
C LEU A 100 -8.06 -33.22 -37.66
N ARG A 101 -8.82 -34.30 -37.53
CA ARG A 101 -9.20 -34.89 -36.23
C ARG A 101 -8.12 -35.88 -35.80
N VAL A 102 -7.00 -35.38 -35.31
CA VAL A 102 -5.84 -36.19 -34.91
C VAL A 102 -5.71 -36.25 -33.39
N GLY A 103 -5.53 -37.45 -32.83
CA GLY A 103 -5.26 -37.68 -31.40
C GLY A 103 -6.34 -37.08 -30.48
N PHE A 104 -5.96 -36.16 -29.59
CA PHE A 104 -6.91 -35.52 -28.66
C PHE A 104 -8.05 -34.76 -29.35
N LEU A 105 -7.87 -34.32 -30.61
CA LEU A 105 -8.94 -33.65 -31.37
C LEU A 105 -10.04 -34.64 -31.76
N GLU A 106 -9.70 -35.87 -32.14
CA GLU A 106 -10.70 -36.91 -32.42
C GLU A 106 -11.44 -37.29 -31.12
N LEU A 107 -10.70 -37.47 -30.03
CA LEU A 107 -11.28 -37.77 -28.72
C LEU A 107 -12.23 -36.66 -28.22
N ALA A 108 -11.86 -35.39 -28.43
CA ALA A 108 -12.73 -34.26 -28.13
C ALA A 108 -13.96 -34.21 -29.03
N ARG A 109 -13.84 -34.55 -30.31
CA ARG A 109 -14.95 -34.55 -31.27
C ARG A 109 -16.01 -35.62 -30.97
N GLN A 110 -15.59 -36.74 -30.41
CA GLN A 110 -16.44 -37.86 -30.00
C GLN A 110 -17.24 -37.55 -28.72
N ARG A 111 -16.90 -36.48 -27.99
CA ARG A 111 -17.56 -36.06 -26.75
C ARG A 111 -18.40 -34.79 -26.98
N PRO A 112 -19.73 -34.85 -26.90
CA PRO A 112 -20.59 -33.67 -27.06
C PRO A 112 -20.21 -32.51 -26.13
N GLU A 113 -19.76 -32.83 -24.92
CA GLU A 113 -19.32 -31.90 -23.89
C GLU A 113 -17.86 -31.44 -24.04
N GLY A 114 -17.10 -31.96 -25.02
CA GLY A 114 -15.68 -31.69 -25.20
C GLY A 114 -14.77 -32.36 -24.15
N LEU A 115 -13.48 -32.00 -24.14
CA LEU A 115 -12.53 -32.42 -23.12
C LEU A 115 -12.47 -31.39 -21.99
N THR A 116 -12.47 -31.84 -20.74
CA THR A 116 -12.19 -30.92 -19.62
C THR A 116 -10.75 -30.46 -19.70
N ALA A 117 -10.51 -29.17 -19.49
CA ALA A 117 -9.21 -28.54 -19.48
C ALA A 117 -8.94 -27.86 -18.13
N TRP A 118 -7.69 -27.90 -17.68
CA TRP A 118 -7.19 -27.01 -16.63
C TRP A 118 -6.07 -26.15 -17.18
N VAL A 119 -6.21 -24.84 -17.05
CA VAL A 119 -5.39 -23.83 -17.72
C VAL A 119 -4.68 -23.00 -16.67
N ARG A 120 -3.35 -22.99 -16.70
CA ARG A 120 -2.51 -22.19 -15.81
C ARG A 120 -1.91 -21.03 -16.59
N PHE A 121 -2.14 -19.81 -16.11
CA PHE A 121 -1.51 -18.58 -16.59
C PHE A 121 -0.37 -18.17 -15.66
N SER A 122 0.76 -17.74 -16.22
CA SER A 122 1.93 -17.34 -15.44
C SER A 122 2.90 -16.49 -16.25
N SER A 123 3.74 -15.70 -15.57
CA SER A 123 4.83 -14.96 -16.21
C SER A 123 6.21 -15.55 -15.89
N ASP A 124 7.18 -15.33 -16.76
CA ASP A 124 8.60 -15.68 -16.62
C ASP A 124 9.39 -14.80 -15.61
N THR A 125 8.72 -14.31 -14.59
CA THR A 125 9.29 -13.53 -13.48
C THR A 125 9.06 -14.22 -12.13
N VAL A 126 9.56 -13.64 -11.05
CA VAL A 126 9.36 -14.11 -9.67
C VAL A 126 8.12 -13.45 -9.04
N PRO A 127 7.44 -14.10 -8.07
CA PRO A 127 6.20 -13.57 -7.47
C PRO A 127 6.32 -12.16 -6.86
N SER A 128 7.51 -11.76 -6.41
CA SER A 128 7.75 -10.45 -5.78
C SER A 128 8.00 -9.30 -6.76
N ARG A 129 8.12 -9.57 -8.07
CA ARG A 129 8.37 -8.54 -9.11
C ARG A 129 7.09 -8.21 -9.89
N PRO A 130 6.99 -7.01 -10.50
CA PRO A 130 5.94 -6.67 -11.45
C PRO A 130 5.84 -7.67 -12.61
N ASP A 131 4.65 -7.84 -13.17
CA ASP A 131 4.34 -8.64 -14.36
C ASP A 131 4.26 -7.82 -15.67
N LEU A 132 4.44 -6.49 -15.59
CA LEU A 132 4.60 -5.63 -16.75
C LEU A 132 5.90 -5.94 -17.53
N LEU A 133 5.84 -5.91 -18.86
CA LEU A 133 6.95 -6.27 -19.77
C LEU A 133 7.50 -7.70 -19.58
N THR A 134 6.67 -8.64 -19.13
CA THR A 134 7.07 -10.05 -18.94
C THR A 134 6.49 -10.97 -20.01
N THR A 135 7.14 -12.11 -20.26
CA THR A 135 6.58 -13.15 -21.12
C THR A 135 5.49 -13.90 -20.36
N VAL A 136 4.28 -13.93 -20.90
CA VAL A 136 3.14 -14.66 -20.36
C VAL A 136 3.05 -16.04 -20.99
N GLY A 137 3.06 -17.08 -20.17
CA GLY A 137 2.89 -18.48 -20.54
C GLY A 137 1.51 -19.01 -20.18
N VAL A 138 1.00 -19.92 -21.01
CA VAL A 138 -0.23 -20.69 -20.76
C VAL A 138 0.07 -22.19 -20.86
N GLY A 139 -0.24 -22.92 -19.78
CA GLY A 139 -0.20 -24.38 -19.74
C GLY A 139 -1.62 -24.94 -19.68
N VAL A 140 -2.00 -25.75 -20.66
CA VAL A 140 -3.31 -26.40 -20.74
C VAL A 140 -3.14 -27.89 -20.52
N LYS A 141 -3.78 -28.45 -19.48
CA LYS A 141 -3.89 -29.90 -19.27
C LYS A 141 -5.28 -30.37 -19.65
N LEU A 142 -5.38 -31.21 -20.66
CA LEU A 142 -6.61 -31.84 -21.14
C LEU A 142 -6.82 -33.16 -20.40
N PHE A 143 -8.05 -33.44 -20.00
CA PHE A 143 -8.47 -34.67 -19.33
C PHE A 143 -9.38 -35.50 -20.23
N GLY A 144 -9.33 -36.81 -20.08
CA GLY A 144 -10.08 -37.74 -20.94
C GLY A 144 -9.37 -38.04 -22.26
N VAL A 145 -8.04 -37.98 -22.27
CA VAL A 145 -7.18 -38.32 -23.40
C VAL A 145 -6.46 -39.65 -23.09
N PRO A 146 -7.11 -40.82 -23.20
CA PRO A 146 -6.44 -42.10 -22.96
C PRO A 146 -5.40 -42.41 -24.05
N GLY A 147 -4.45 -43.29 -23.74
CA GLY A 147 -3.41 -43.78 -24.66
C GLY A 147 -2.00 -43.53 -24.15
N ALA A 148 -1.05 -44.36 -24.59
CA ALA A 148 0.33 -44.31 -24.12
C ALA A 148 0.96 -42.93 -24.37
N LYS A 149 1.41 -42.27 -23.28
CA LYS A 149 2.15 -41.00 -23.34
C LYS A 149 3.62 -41.24 -23.66
N LEU A 150 4.27 -40.23 -24.24
CA LEU A 150 5.68 -40.32 -24.62
C LEU A 150 6.64 -40.30 -23.40
N LEU A 151 6.18 -39.83 -22.24
CA LEU A 151 6.95 -39.87 -21.00
C LEU A 151 6.91 -41.26 -20.35
N ALA A 152 8.08 -41.74 -19.93
CA ALA A 152 8.22 -43.02 -19.25
C ALA A 152 7.45 -43.02 -17.92
N GLY A 153 6.69 -44.08 -17.66
CA GLY A 153 5.89 -44.25 -16.43
C GLY A 153 4.49 -43.62 -16.47
N GLU A 154 4.11 -42.96 -17.57
CA GLU A 154 2.81 -42.29 -17.71
C GLU A 154 1.92 -42.94 -18.79
N GLY A 155 2.19 -44.21 -19.14
CA GLY A 155 1.48 -44.92 -20.21
C GLY A 155 -0.04 -45.06 -20.00
N ASP A 156 -0.48 -45.11 -18.74
CA ASP A 156 -1.90 -45.23 -18.36
C ASP A 156 -2.57 -43.89 -18.04
N ALA A 157 -1.85 -42.76 -18.20
CA ALA A 157 -2.40 -41.45 -17.91
C ALA A 157 -3.52 -41.07 -18.89
N ASP A 158 -4.60 -40.49 -18.37
CA ASP A 158 -5.77 -40.04 -19.15
C ASP A 158 -5.71 -38.54 -19.48
N THR A 159 -4.52 -37.93 -19.40
CA THR A 159 -4.30 -36.50 -19.61
C THR A 159 -3.37 -36.20 -20.80
N GLN A 160 -3.35 -34.95 -21.27
CA GLN A 160 -2.39 -34.45 -22.25
C GLN A 160 -2.12 -32.96 -22.03
N ASP A 161 -0.87 -32.53 -22.21
CA ASP A 161 -0.47 -31.13 -22.02
C ASP A 161 -0.26 -30.38 -23.34
N LEU A 162 -0.63 -29.10 -23.35
CA LEU A 162 -0.25 -28.11 -24.36
C LEU A 162 0.41 -26.93 -23.64
N LEU A 163 1.59 -26.51 -24.11
CA LEU A 163 2.33 -25.39 -23.53
C LEU A 163 2.59 -24.33 -24.61
N LEU A 164 2.20 -23.09 -24.31
CA LEU A 164 2.31 -21.96 -25.21
C LEU A 164 2.79 -20.70 -24.45
N GLN A 165 3.28 -19.70 -25.17
CA GLN A 165 3.72 -18.40 -24.64
C GLN A 165 3.26 -17.24 -25.55
N ASN A 166 3.21 -16.02 -25.03
CA ASN A 166 2.70 -14.83 -25.74
C ASN A 166 3.68 -14.24 -26.78
N HIS A 167 4.52 -15.08 -27.36
CA HIS A 167 5.46 -14.72 -28.42
C HIS A 167 5.56 -15.88 -29.43
N ASP A 168 5.79 -15.59 -30.70
CA ASP A 168 5.60 -16.51 -31.81
C ASP A 168 6.81 -17.37 -32.17
N VAL A 169 7.98 -17.04 -31.63
CA VAL A 169 9.23 -17.81 -31.74
C VAL A 169 9.87 -18.04 -30.38
N PHE A 170 10.86 -18.93 -30.33
CA PHE A 170 11.76 -19.04 -29.18
C PHE A 170 12.99 -18.16 -29.39
N PHE A 171 13.69 -17.78 -28.33
CA PHE A 171 14.78 -16.81 -28.42
C PHE A 171 16.17 -17.42 -28.69
N VAL A 172 16.27 -18.75 -28.77
CA VAL A 172 17.47 -19.50 -29.18
C VAL A 172 17.08 -20.66 -30.10
N ASP A 173 17.98 -21.14 -30.95
CA ASP A 173 17.66 -22.11 -32.00
C ASP A 173 17.60 -23.54 -31.50
N THR A 174 18.58 -23.96 -30.67
CA THR A 174 18.78 -25.35 -30.25
C THR A 174 18.92 -25.52 -28.73
N ALA A 175 18.89 -26.78 -28.24
CA ALA A 175 19.15 -27.09 -26.83
C ALA A 175 20.56 -26.69 -26.38
N ARG A 176 21.53 -26.76 -27.30
CA ARG A 176 22.90 -26.31 -27.04
C ARG A 176 22.95 -24.82 -26.78
N ASP A 177 22.36 -24.02 -27.66
CA ASP A 177 22.28 -22.55 -27.49
C ASP A 177 21.56 -22.20 -26.19
N MET A 178 20.49 -22.93 -25.87
CA MET A 178 19.76 -22.76 -24.61
C MET A 178 20.62 -23.07 -23.38
N CYS A 179 21.46 -24.10 -23.46
CA CYS A 179 22.44 -24.45 -22.42
C CYS A 179 23.49 -23.35 -22.28
N GLU A 180 24.09 -22.90 -23.38
CA GLU A 180 25.13 -21.87 -23.37
C GLU A 180 24.59 -20.53 -22.82
N PHE A 181 23.40 -20.12 -23.25
CA PHE A 181 22.68 -18.97 -22.71
C PHE A 181 22.41 -19.10 -21.20
N THR A 182 21.93 -20.26 -20.75
CA THR A 182 21.65 -20.49 -19.33
C THR A 182 22.94 -20.49 -18.50
N ARG A 183 24.03 -21.05 -19.03
CA ARG A 183 25.34 -21.06 -18.38
C ARG A 183 25.86 -19.64 -18.20
N ALA A 184 25.78 -18.80 -19.23
CA ALA A 184 26.16 -17.40 -19.16
C ALA A 184 25.44 -16.67 -18.01
N GLY A 185 24.14 -16.88 -17.87
CA GLY A 185 23.35 -16.23 -16.81
C GLY A 185 23.43 -16.83 -15.42
N VAL A 186 23.35 -18.17 -15.31
CA VAL A 186 23.18 -18.89 -14.03
C VAL A 186 24.52 -19.27 -13.41
N VAL A 187 25.55 -19.50 -14.24
CA VAL A 187 26.89 -19.88 -13.78
C VAL A 187 27.82 -18.67 -13.79
N HIS A 188 27.85 -17.90 -14.89
CA HIS A 188 28.78 -16.76 -15.01
C HIS A 188 28.20 -15.44 -14.50
N ASN A 189 26.87 -15.37 -14.31
CA ASN A 189 26.15 -14.14 -13.92
C ASN A 189 26.38 -12.97 -14.91
N ASP A 190 26.47 -13.27 -16.21
CA ASP A 190 26.74 -12.32 -17.29
C ASP A 190 25.98 -12.69 -18.58
N TYR A 191 24.73 -12.25 -18.70
CA TYR A 191 23.98 -12.40 -19.95
C TYR A 191 24.49 -11.47 -21.06
N GLU A 192 25.03 -10.29 -20.71
CA GLU A 192 25.34 -9.25 -21.68
C GLU A 192 26.48 -9.65 -22.62
N SER A 193 27.48 -10.39 -22.12
CA SER A 193 28.52 -10.94 -22.99
C SER A 193 27.94 -11.90 -24.03
N TYR A 194 27.06 -12.82 -23.62
CA TYR A 194 26.42 -13.74 -24.56
C TYR A 194 25.56 -12.99 -25.58
N LEU A 195 24.75 -12.04 -25.12
CA LEU A 195 23.83 -11.27 -25.97
C LEU A 195 24.53 -10.33 -26.96
N ARG A 196 25.80 -9.99 -26.74
CA ARG A 196 26.60 -9.21 -27.69
C ARG A 196 26.93 -10.03 -28.94
N ASP A 197 27.23 -11.30 -28.76
CA ASP A 197 27.61 -12.21 -29.84
C ASP A 197 26.39 -12.88 -30.50
N HIS A 198 25.20 -12.75 -29.88
CA HIS A 198 23.94 -13.35 -30.34
C HIS A 198 22.85 -12.28 -30.59
N PRO A 199 23.00 -11.42 -31.62
CA PRO A 199 22.09 -10.31 -31.88
C PRO A 199 20.65 -10.73 -32.20
N VAL A 200 20.45 -11.92 -32.78
CA VAL A 200 19.10 -12.47 -33.02
C VAL A 200 18.39 -12.77 -31.70
N THR A 201 19.08 -13.41 -30.75
CA THR A 201 18.56 -13.68 -29.41
C THR A 201 18.25 -12.38 -28.66
N ARG A 202 19.15 -11.39 -28.71
CA ARG A 202 18.91 -10.07 -28.11
C ARG A 202 17.63 -9.44 -28.66
N ARG A 203 17.50 -9.34 -29.98
CA ARG A 203 16.31 -8.76 -30.63
C ARG A 203 15.02 -9.47 -30.21
N ILE A 204 15.01 -10.81 -30.19
CA ILE A 204 13.81 -11.56 -29.79
C ILE A 204 13.47 -11.32 -28.32
N LEU A 205 14.47 -11.26 -27.42
CA LEU A 205 14.24 -10.94 -26.01
C LEU A 205 13.70 -9.52 -25.82
N ASP A 206 14.20 -8.55 -26.59
CA ASP A 206 13.67 -7.17 -26.61
C ASP A 206 12.21 -7.16 -27.10
N ASP A 207 11.89 -7.90 -28.17
CA ASP A 207 10.52 -8.02 -28.70
C ASP A 207 9.56 -8.75 -27.73
N MET A 208 10.09 -9.67 -26.90
CA MET A 208 9.34 -10.36 -25.86
C MET A 208 9.00 -9.44 -24.67
N ALA A 209 9.80 -8.40 -24.42
CA ALA A 209 9.60 -7.42 -23.36
C ALA A 209 8.54 -6.38 -23.73
N LYS A 210 7.29 -6.82 -23.90
CA LYS A 210 6.14 -6.00 -24.31
C LYS A 210 5.04 -5.99 -23.23
N PRO A 211 4.24 -4.92 -23.13
CA PRO A 211 3.11 -4.90 -22.22
C PRO A 211 2.01 -5.84 -22.72
N GLU A 212 1.36 -6.53 -21.80
CA GLU A 212 0.13 -7.28 -22.05
C GLU A 212 -0.94 -6.75 -21.11
N GLU A 213 -2.12 -6.45 -21.65
CA GLU A 213 -3.25 -5.93 -20.88
C GLU A 213 -3.90 -7.03 -20.03
N SER A 214 -3.97 -8.25 -20.55
CA SER A 214 -4.63 -9.38 -19.89
C SER A 214 -4.09 -10.73 -20.35
N ALA A 215 -4.08 -11.69 -19.42
CA ALA A 215 -3.83 -13.09 -19.74
C ALA A 215 -4.97 -13.73 -20.58
N LEU A 216 -6.14 -13.07 -20.69
CA LEU A 216 -7.29 -13.55 -21.46
C LEU A 216 -7.37 -12.94 -22.87
N THR A 217 -6.65 -11.85 -23.14
CA THR A 217 -6.62 -11.18 -24.46
C THR A 217 -5.28 -11.30 -25.18
N ALA A 218 -4.26 -11.88 -24.54
CA ALA A 218 -3.01 -12.23 -25.19
C ALA A 218 -3.20 -13.38 -26.20
N THR A 219 -2.47 -13.33 -27.31
CA THR A 219 -2.32 -14.48 -28.22
C THR A 219 -1.16 -15.34 -27.75
N TYR A 220 -1.28 -16.66 -27.83
CA TYR A 220 -0.25 -17.60 -27.41
C TYR A 220 0.18 -18.55 -28.53
N TRP A 221 1.46 -18.89 -28.60
CA TRP A 221 2.03 -19.81 -29.59
C TRP A 221 2.77 -20.96 -28.93
N GLY A 222 2.56 -22.16 -29.46
CA GLY A 222 3.44 -23.30 -29.26
C GLY A 222 4.69 -23.07 -30.08
N VAL A 223 5.68 -22.43 -29.47
CA VAL A 223 6.90 -21.94 -30.16
C VAL A 223 7.76 -23.03 -30.80
N LEU A 224 7.56 -24.30 -30.41
CA LEU A 224 8.22 -25.47 -30.99
C LEU A 224 7.24 -26.31 -31.81
N PRO A 225 7.68 -26.97 -32.90
CA PRO A 225 6.83 -27.81 -33.72
C PRO A 225 6.50 -29.15 -33.05
N TYR A 226 5.36 -29.71 -33.44
CA TYR A 226 4.84 -31.01 -33.02
C TYR A 226 4.51 -31.84 -34.26
N SER A 227 4.63 -33.15 -34.16
CA SER A 227 4.05 -34.08 -35.12
C SER A 227 2.53 -33.90 -35.15
N PHE A 228 1.89 -34.23 -36.26
CA PHE A 228 0.43 -34.18 -36.42
C PHE A 228 -0.05 -35.36 -37.25
N GLY A 229 -0.10 -36.52 -36.60
CA GLY A 229 -0.26 -37.82 -37.25
C GLY A 229 1.10 -38.40 -37.67
N ALA A 230 1.11 -39.24 -38.71
CA ALA A 230 2.33 -39.96 -39.11
C ALA A 230 3.41 -39.06 -39.74
N ASP A 231 3.03 -38.19 -40.68
CA ASP A 231 3.99 -37.55 -41.60
C ASP A 231 3.87 -36.01 -41.70
N ARG A 232 3.13 -35.36 -40.78
CA ARG A 232 2.94 -33.90 -40.78
C ARG A 232 3.47 -33.27 -39.51
N PHE A 233 3.81 -31.99 -39.60
CA PHE A 233 4.21 -31.18 -38.45
C PHE A 233 3.36 -29.91 -38.37
N VAL A 234 3.08 -29.47 -37.15
CA VAL A 234 2.33 -28.25 -36.86
C VAL A 234 2.96 -27.43 -35.74
N LYS A 235 2.67 -26.13 -35.69
CA LYS A 235 2.73 -25.31 -34.48
C LYS A 235 1.31 -25.02 -33.99
N TYR A 236 1.08 -25.05 -32.68
CA TYR A 236 -0.19 -24.66 -32.09
C TYR A 236 -0.26 -23.16 -31.84
N LYS A 237 -1.45 -22.58 -31.89
CA LYS A 237 -1.70 -21.18 -31.56
C LYS A 237 -3.04 -21.06 -30.82
N LEU A 238 -3.10 -20.26 -29.76
CA LEU A 238 -4.34 -19.87 -29.08
C LEU A 238 -4.60 -18.39 -29.34
N VAL A 239 -5.76 -18.08 -29.91
CA VAL A 239 -6.21 -16.70 -30.17
C VAL A 239 -7.45 -16.42 -29.32
N PRO A 240 -7.53 -15.29 -28.60
CA PRO A 240 -8.72 -14.93 -27.83
C PRO A 240 -9.98 -14.96 -28.70
N ALA A 241 -11.07 -15.51 -28.16
CA ALA A 241 -12.37 -15.61 -28.82
C ALA A 241 -13.47 -15.14 -27.86
N GLY A 242 -14.18 -14.07 -28.22
CA GLY A 242 -15.35 -13.61 -27.47
C GLY A 242 -15.06 -12.94 -26.11
N CYS A 243 -13.80 -12.61 -25.80
CA CYS A 243 -13.46 -11.81 -24.63
C CYS A 243 -13.68 -10.32 -24.91
N ALA A 244 -14.37 -9.63 -24.00
CA ALA A 244 -14.45 -8.17 -24.04
C ALA A 244 -13.04 -7.55 -23.96
N PRO A 245 -12.81 -6.35 -24.53
CA PRO A 245 -11.59 -5.58 -24.32
C PRO A 245 -11.29 -5.36 -22.83
N ALA A 246 -10.10 -4.87 -22.51
CA ALA A 246 -9.78 -4.48 -21.15
C ALA A 246 -10.79 -3.49 -20.57
N ASP A 247 -11.12 -3.67 -19.28
CA ASP A 247 -11.94 -2.72 -18.55
C ASP A 247 -11.20 -1.38 -18.53
N PRO A 248 -11.73 -0.32 -19.17
CA PRO A 248 -11.08 0.98 -19.17
C PRO A 248 -10.99 1.61 -17.77
N ALA A 249 -11.72 1.08 -16.78
CA ALA A 249 -11.63 1.48 -15.38
C ALA A 249 -10.60 0.67 -14.56
N ALA A 250 -9.95 -0.35 -15.14
CA ALA A 250 -8.90 -1.09 -14.44
C ALA A 250 -7.68 -0.19 -14.18
N THR A 251 -7.04 -0.38 -13.03
CA THR A 251 -5.78 0.30 -12.69
C THR A 251 -4.75 0.10 -13.81
N PRO A 252 -4.10 1.18 -14.28
CA PRO A 252 -3.04 1.07 -15.27
C PRO A 252 -2.00 0.01 -14.86
N PRO A 253 -1.50 -0.82 -15.78
CA PRO A 253 -0.48 -1.84 -15.47
C PRO A 253 0.76 -1.28 -14.73
N GLU A 254 1.10 -0.01 -14.95
CA GLU A 254 2.20 0.69 -14.28
C GLU A 254 1.96 0.93 -12.79
N GLU A 255 0.69 1.00 -12.37
CA GLU A 255 0.26 1.28 -10.99
C GLU A 255 -0.07 0.00 -10.20
N ASN A 256 -0.18 -1.16 -10.88
CA ASN A 256 -0.46 -2.45 -10.26
C ASN A 256 0.56 -3.53 -10.65
N PRO A 257 1.53 -3.89 -9.78
CA PRO A 257 2.55 -4.88 -10.09
C PRO A 257 2.05 -6.33 -10.15
N GLY A 258 0.75 -6.59 -10.04
CA GLY A 258 0.12 -7.89 -10.26
C GLY A 258 -1.13 -7.79 -11.13
N HIS A 259 -1.12 -6.87 -12.10
CA HIS A 259 -2.31 -6.50 -12.88
C HIS A 259 -2.88 -7.70 -13.65
N LEU A 260 -2.06 -8.62 -14.17
CA LEU A 260 -2.55 -9.77 -14.93
C LEU A 260 -3.34 -10.74 -14.04
N ALA A 261 -2.91 -10.95 -12.80
CA ALA A 261 -3.61 -11.79 -11.83
C ALA A 261 -4.91 -11.13 -11.34
N ALA A 262 -4.89 -9.80 -11.17
CA ALA A 262 -6.06 -9.02 -10.79
C ALA A 262 -7.14 -9.06 -11.88
N ASP A 263 -6.75 -8.77 -13.13
CA ASP A 263 -7.62 -8.78 -14.30
C ASP A 263 -8.21 -10.17 -14.57
N LEU A 264 -7.37 -11.22 -14.55
CA LEU A 264 -7.83 -12.61 -14.76
C LEU A 264 -8.92 -13.01 -13.76
N ALA A 265 -8.74 -12.66 -12.48
CA ALA A 265 -9.71 -12.98 -11.44
C ALA A 265 -10.99 -12.16 -11.58
N HIS A 266 -10.88 -10.88 -11.90
CA HIS A 266 -12.02 -10.01 -12.11
C HIS A 266 -12.90 -10.51 -13.28
N ARG A 267 -12.30 -10.77 -14.45
CA ARG A 267 -13.04 -11.16 -15.65
C ARG A 267 -13.70 -12.53 -15.54
N LEU A 268 -13.00 -13.52 -14.99
CA LEU A 268 -13.60 -14.86 -14.82
C LEU A 268 -14.66 -14.89 -13.72
N ALA A 269 -14.60 -13.99 -12.73
CA ALA A 269 -15.69 -13.82 -11.77
C ALA A 269 -16.94 -13.19 -12.42
N ALA A 270 -16.74 -12.27 -13.37
CA ALA A 270 -17.79 -11.58 -14.10
C ALA A 270 -18.45 -12.43 -15.20
N GLY A 271 -17.68 -13.26 -15.92
CA GLY A 271 -18.20 -14.00 -17.07
C GLY A 271 -17.26 -15.07 -17.63
N GLU A 272 -17.64 -15.57 -18.80
CA GLU A 272 -16.87 -16.57 -19.56
C GLU A 272 -15.75 -15.89 -20.38
N ALA A 273 -14.65 -16.61 -20.60
CA ALA A 273 -13.60 -16.26 -21.55
C ALA A 273 -13.31 -17.45 -22.48
N ALA A 274 -12.84 -17.23 -23.70
CA ALA A 274 -12.48 -18.33 -24.58
C ALA A 274 -11.29 -18.03 -25.48
N PHE A 275 -10.67 -19.10 -26.00
CA PHE A 275 -9.62 -19.07 -27.00
C PHE A 275 -9.96 -20.04 -28.13
N ASP A 276 -9.75 -19.64 -29.38
CA ASP A 276 -9.68 -20.57 -30.49
C ASP A 276 -8.28 -21.21 -30.51
N LEU A 277 -8.24 -22.54 -30.57
CA LEU A 277 -7.04 -23.34 -30.82
C LEU A 277 -6.88 -23.54 -32.32
N LEU A 278 -5.76 -23.09 -32.85
CA LEU A 278 -5.38 -23.19 -34.26
C LEU A 278 -4.14 -24.09 -34.41
N VAL A 279 -4.03 -24.72 -35.58
CA VAL A 279 -2.83 -25.45 -36.01
C VAL A 279 -2.27 -24.79 -37.26
N GLN A 280 -0.96 -24.53 -37.28
CA GLN A 280 -0.24 -24.03 -38.44
C GLN A 280 0.61 -25.15 -39.01
N PHE A 281 0.35 -25.58 -40.24
CA PHE A 281 1.05 -26.69 -40.87
C PHE A 281 2.44 -26.30 -41.37
N ARG A 282 3.36 -27.27 -41.33
CA ARG A 282 4.64 -27.17 -42.04
C ARG A 282 4.41 -27.42 -43.53
N THR A 283 4.54 -26.38 -44.35
CA THR A 283 4.37 -26.46 -45.81
C THR A 283 5.70 -26.44 -46.59
N ASP A 284 6.75 -25.88 -46.00
CA ASP A 284 8.08 -25.77 -46.60
C ASP A 284 9.16 -26.24 -45.62
N ALA A 285 10.01 -27.17 -46.05
CA ALA A 285 10.96 -27.79 -45.16
C ALA A 285 12.13 -26.89 -44.70
N GLU A 286 12.54 -25.97 -45.57
CA GLU A 286 13.67 -25.07 -45.39
C GLU A 286 13.25 -23.80 -44.64
N ALA A 287 12.09 -23.23 -45.00
CA ALA A 287 11.54 -22.05 -44.35
C ALA A 287 10.89 -22.34 -42.99
N MET A 288 10.48 -23.59 -42.74
CA MET A 288 9.86 -24.03 -41.49
C MET A 288 10.65 -25.19 -40.85
N PRO A 289 11.87 -24.92 -40.36
CA PRO A 289 12.74 -25.94 -39.79
C PRO A 289 12.17 -26.50 -38.48
N LEU A 290 12.50 -27.77 -38.20
CA LEU A 290 12.05 -28.45 -36.97
C LEU A 290 12.96 -28.18 -35.77
N ASP A 291 14.22 -27.82 -35.99
CA ASP A 291 15.23 -27.61 -34.93
C ASP A 291 15.99 -26.28 -35.11
N ARG A 292 15.24 -25.20 -35.37
CA ARG A 292 15.72 -23.80 -35.33
C ARG A 292 14.61 -22.89 -34.84
N ALA A 293 14.48 -22.81 -33.52
CA ALA A 293 13.29 -22.24 -32.89
C ALA A 293 13.18 -20.70 -32.98
N THR A 294 14.23 -19.99 -33.42
CA THR A 294 14.17 -18.54 -33.71
C THR A 294 13.52 -18.23 -35.07
N VAL A 295 13.31 -19.25 -35.92
CA VAL A 295 12.70 -19.07 -37.25
C VAL A 295 11.17 -19.02 -37.11
N ARG A 296 10.61 -17.85 -37.46
CA ARG A 296 9.17 -17.63 -37.57
C ARG A 296 8.60 -18.42 -38.75
N TRP A 297 7.50 -19.14 -38.52
CA TRP A 297 6.72 -19.74 -39.60
C TRP A 297 5.71 -18.70 -40.08
N GLU A 298 6.01 -18.05 -41.20
CA GLU A 298 5.17 -16.95 -41.72
C GLU A 298 3.75 -17.43 -42.01
N GLU A 299 2.75 -16.76 -41.44
CA GLU A 299 1.34 -17.13 -41.61
C GLU A 299 0.85 -16.92 -43.06
N SER A 300 1.55 -16.10 -43.83
CA SER A 300 1.33 -15.94 -45.28
C SER A 300 1.76 -17.17 -46.08
N ALA A 301 2.73 -17.94 -45.59
CA ALA A 301 3.23 -19.17 -46.22
C ALA A 301 2.48 -20.42 -45.73
N SER A 302 1.94 -20.38 -44.51
CA SER A 302 0.98 -21.36 -44.01
C SER A 302 0.01 -20.69 -43.04
N ALA A 303 -1.23 -20.50 -43.47
CA ALA A 303 -2.27 -19.91 -42.64
C ALA A 303 -2.68 -20.84 -41.48
N PRO A 304 -2.77 -20.35 -40.23
CA PRO A 304 -3.29 -21.13 -39.12
C PRO A 304 -4.75 -21.53 -39.32
N VAL A 305 -5.06 -22.82 -39.09
CA VAL A 305 -6.40 -23.39 -39.23
C VAL A 305 -7.03 -23.56 -37.85
N PRO A 306 -8.19 -22.94 -37.55
CA PRO A 306 -8.91 -23.15 -36.29
C PRO A 306 -9.48 -24.57 -36.21
N VAL A 307 -9.16 -25.28 -35.13
CA VAL A 307 -9.54 -26.69 -34.93
C VAL A 307 -10.45 -26.92 -33.73
N ALA A 308 -10.31 -26.12 -32.67
CA ALA A 308 -11.10 -26.26 -31.45
C ALA A 308 -11.26 -24.91 -30.74
N ARG A 309 -12.17 -24.86 -29.77
CA ARG A 309 -12.36 -23.73 -28.86
C ARG A 309 -12.17 -24.17 -27.42
N LEU A 310 -11.30 -23.49 -26.70
CA LEU A 310 -11.07 -23.63 -25.27
C LEU A 310 -11.91 -22.56 -24.55
N THR A 311 -12.97 -22.99 -23.89
CA THR A 311 -13.88 -22.12 -23.14
C THR A 311 -13.59 -22.22 -21.64
N LEU A 312 -13.33 -21.09 -20.99
CA LEU A 312 -13.17 -20.94 -19.54
C LEU A 312 -14.47 -20.40 -18.96
N ALA A 313 -15.26 -21.27 -18.31
CA ALA A 313 -16.51 -20.86 -17.68
C ALA A 313 -16.28 -19.85 -16.54
N ARG A 314 -17.32 -19.07 -16.23
CA ARG A 314 -17.36 -18.16 -15.06
C ARG A 314 -16.97 -18.92 -13.79
N GLN A 315 -15.95 -18.44 -13.10
CA GLN A 315 -15.41 -19.05 -11.89
C GLN A 315 -14.58 -18.06 -11.06
N ASP A 316 -14.47 -18.30 -9.76
CA ASP A 316 -13.50 -17.60 -8.93
C ASP A 316 -12.16 -18.34 -8.93
N VAL A 317 -11.18 -17.86 -9.70
CA VAL A 317 -9.82 -18.44 -9.76
C VAL A 317 -9.03 -18.28 -8.45
N ARG A 318 -9.53 -17.48 -7.50
CA ARG A 318 -8.99 -17.33 -6.13
C ARG A 318 -9.68 -18.27 -5.14
N GLY A 319 -10.62 -19.09 -5.61
CA GLY A 319 -11.31 -20.08 -4.81
C GLY A 319 -10.37 -21.03 -4.06
N ARG A 320 -10.85 -21.55 -2.93
CA ARG A 320 -10.05 -22.39 -2.02
C ARG A 320 -9.37 -23.55 -2.77
N GLY A 321 -8.06 -23.64 -2.58
CA GLY A 321 -7.22 -24.70 -3.16
C GLY A 321 -7.06 -24.64 -4.68
N GLN A 322 -7.56 -23.61 -5.38
CA GLN A 322 -7.40 -23.49 -6.83
C GLN A 322 -5.97 -23.17 -7.23
N ALA A 323 -5.34 -22.21 -6.54
CA ALA A 323 -3.93 -21.89 -6.70
C ALA A 323 -3.03 -23.10 -6.36
N ALA A 324 -3.30 -23.79 -5.25
CA ALA A 324 -2.56 -25.00 -4.86
C ALA A 324 -2.70 -26.13 -5.89
N TYR A 325 -3.91 -26.33 -6.43
CA TYR A 325 -4.15 -27.30 -7.49
C TYR A 325 -3.33 -26.97 -8.74
N GLY A 326 -3.39 -25.73 -9.24
CA GLY A 326 -2.58 -25.30 -10.37
C GLY A 326 -1.07 -25.34 -10.10
N ALA A 327 -0.66 -25.06 -8.87
CA ALA A 327 0.72 -25.23 -8.43
C ALA A 327 1.15 -26.71 -8.49
N ASN A 328 0.28 -27.66 -8.19
CA ASN A 328 0.57 -29.09 -8.18
C ASN A 328 0.53 -29.75 -9.56
N LEU A 329 -0.21 -29.19 -10.54
CA LEU A 329 -0.20 -29.70 -11.90
C LEU A 329 1.22 -29.69 -12.49
N ALA A 330 1.64 -30.81 -13.08
CA ALA A 330 2.81 -30.85 -13.94
C ALA A 330 2.37 -30.51 -15.37
N PHE A 331 3.24 -29.79 -16.09
CA PHE A 331 3.05 -29.48 -17.50
C PHE A 331 4.33 -29.90 -18.20
N ASN A 332 4.27 -30.80 -19.18
CA ASN A 332 5.41 -31.22 -19.98
C ASN A 332 4.96 -31.44 -21.44
N PRO A 333 5.59 -30.82 -22.45
CA PRO A 333 5.16 -31.00 -23.85
C PRO A 333 5.23 -32.46 -24.34
N TRP A 334 6.05 -33.32 -23.70
CA TRP A 334 6.12 -34.75 -23.98
C TRP A 334 5.04 -35.57 -23.26
N HIS A 335 4.25 -34.96 -22.37
CA HIS A 335 3.02 -35.55 -21.86
C HIS A 335 1.92 -35.45 -22.92
N SER A 336 2.13 -36.15 -24.03
CA SER A 336 1.31 -36.10 -25.23
C SER A 336 1.21 -37.47 -25.89
N LEU A 337 0.18 -37.65 -26.71
CA LEU A 337 0.05 -38.81 -27.58
C LEU A 337 1.12 -38.78 -28.69
N ALA A 338 1.47 -39.94 -29.24
CA ALA A 338 2.51 -40.08 -30.26
C ALA A 338 2.23 -39.26 -31.53
N GLU A 339 0.95 -39.11 -31.89
CA GLU A 339 0.51 -38.30 -33.03
C GLU A 339 0.79 -36.81 -32.85
N HIS A 340 1.06 -36.36 -31.62
CA HIS A 340 1.38 -34.99 -31.24
C HIS A 340 2.78 -34.91 -30.61
N LYS A 341 3.71 -35.75 -31.06
CA LYS A 341 5.09 -35.78 -30.53
C LYS A 341 5.84 -34.46 -30.78
N PRO A 342 6.36 -33.77 -29.74
CA PRO A 342 7.21 -32.59 -29.92
C PRO A 342 8.45 -32.87 -30.77
N ALA A 343 8.90 -31.90 -31.56
CA ALA A 343 10.06 -32.01 -32.43
C ALA A 343 11.13 -30.94 -32.14
N GLY A 344 12.39 -31.29 -32.37
CA GLY A 344 13.56 -30.43 -32.15
C GLY A 344 14.28 -30.67 -30.81
N SER A 345 15.56 -30.31 -30.77
CA SER A 345 16.46 -30.53 -29.63
C SER A 345 15.99 -29.83 -28.36
N ILE A 346 15.45 -28.60 -28.46
CA ILE A 346 14.87 -27.88 -27.30
C ILE A 346 13.67 -28.64 -26.74
N ALA A 347 12.86 -29.23 -27.60
CA ALA A 347 11.73 -30.02 -27.16
C ALA A 347 12.21 -31.25 -26.39
N GLU A 348 13.20 -31.98 -26.90
CA GLU A 348 13.82 -33.13 -26.23
C GLU A 348 14.40 -32.74 -24.86
N ALA A 349 15.16 -31.64 -24.77
CA ALA A 349 15.70 -31.16 -23.50
C ALA A 349 14.58 -30.82 -22.48
N ARG A 350 13.46 -30.24 -22.94
CA ARG A 350 12.31 -29.96 -22.08
C ARG A 350 11.68 -31.21 -21.49
N ALA A 351 11.71 -32.36 -22.18
CA ALA A 351 11.21 -33.63 -21.65
C ALA A 351 11.86 -33.94 -20.29
N THR A 352 13.19 -33.96 -20.27
CA THR A 352 14.01 -34.28 -19.10
C THR A 352 13.93 -33.21 -18.03
N VAL A 353 14.12 -31.94 -18.38
CA VAL A 353 14.18 -30.83 -17.41
C VAL A 353 12.84 -30.65 -16.70
N TYR A 354 11.72 -30.72 -17.45
CA TYR A 354 10.39 -30.49 -16.88
C TYR A 354 9.96 -31.69 -16.02
N GLN A 355 10.29 -32.92 -16.44
CA GLN A 355 10.05 -34.12 -15.63
C GLN A 355 10.86 -34.10 -14.33
N ALA A 356 12.15 -33.75 -14.38
CA ALA A 356 12.99 -33.65 -13.19
C ALA A 356 12.48 -32.56 -12.21
N SER A 357 12.10 -31.39 -12.72
CA SER A 357 11.47 -30.32 -11.94
C SER A 357 10.16 -30.77 -11.29
N ALA A 358 9.28 -31.44 -12.05
CA ALA A 358 8.02 -31.94 -11.53
C ALA A 358 8.23 -32.99 -10.43
N GLY A 359 9.14 -33.95 -10.65
CA GLY A 359 9.50 -34.98 -9.68
C GLY A 359 10.02 -34.38 -8.37
N ARG A 360 10.95 -33.43 -8.45
CA ARG A 360 11.51 -32.76 -7.26
C ARG A 360 10.47 -31.98 -6.47
N ARG A 361 9.55 -31.29 -7.15
CA ARG A 361 8.43 -30.59 -6.49
C ARG A 361 7.45 -31.57 -5.85
N ARG A 362 7.11 -32.66 -6.55
CA ARG A 362 6.17 -33.66 -6.05
C ARG A 362 6.72 -34.33 -4.79
N ASP A 363 7.99 -34.73 -4.81
CA ASP A 363 8.69 -35.29 -3.66
C ASP A 363 8.72 -34.31 -2.48
N ALA A 364 9.25 -33.10 -2.68
CA ALA A 364 9.41 -32.12 -1.61
C ALA A 364 8.08 -31.56 -1.06
N ASN A 365 7.04 -31.44 -1.89
CA ASN A 365 5.73 -30.92 -1.46
C ASN A 365 4.76 -32.02 -0.98
N GLY A 366 5.19 -33.30 -0.98
CA GLY A 366 4.33 -34.42 -0.58
C GLY A 366 3.14 -34.67 -1.53
N VAL A 367 3.33 -34.43 -2.84
CA VAL A 367 2.32 -34.67 -3.89
C VAL A 367 2.60 -36.01 -4.58
N PRO A 368 1.60 -36.87 -4.83
CA PRO A 368 1.81 -38.14 -5.52
C PRO A 368 2.51 -37.98 -6.88
N ALA A 369 3.36 -38.97 -7.22
CA ALA A 369 4.11 -39.02 -8.48
C ALA A 369 3.25 -39.23 -9.74
N ALA A 370 1.95 -39.53 -9.57
CA ALA A 370 1.03 -39.84 -10.66
C ALA A 370 0.42 -38.57 -11.30
N GLU A 371 0.04 -38.69 -12.58
CA GLU A 371 -0.82 -37.71 -13.23
C GLU A 371 -2.22 -37.69 -12.61
N PRO A 372 -2.90 -36.52 -12.59
CA PRO A 372 -4.19 -36.39 -11.94
C PRO A 372 -5.31 -37.08 -12.73
N GLY A 373 -6.13 -37.90 -12.08
CA GLY A 373 -7.34 -38.45 -12.67
C GLY A 373 -8.40 -38.84 -11.63
N PRO A 374 -9.72 -38.66 -11.92
CA PRO A 374 -10.33 -37.86 -13.00
C PRO A 374 -10.19 -36.34 -12.75
N ALA A 375 -10.56 -35.51 -13.74
CA ALA A 375 -10.51 -34.05 -13.63
C ALA A 375 -11.22 -33.54 -12.37
N ARG A 376 -10.61 -32.59 -11.65
CA ARG A 376 -11.24 -31.97 -10.47
C ARG A 376 -12.59 -31.39 -10.90
N PRO A 377 -13.72 -31.79 -10.26
CA PRO A 377 -15.04 -31.26 -10.58
C PRO A 377 -15.09 -29.74 -10.30
N PRO A 378 -16.02 -29.01 -10.94
CA PRO A 378 -16.26 -27.62 -10.57
C PRO A 378 -16.58 -27.54 -9.09
N SER A 379 -15.93 -26.61 -8.39
CA SER A 379 -16.13 -26.46 -6.95
C SER A 379 -17.55 -25.97 -6.69
N THR A 380 -18.40 -26.85 -6.17
CA THR A 380 -19.68 -26.50 -5.56
C THR A 380 -19.57 -26.83 -4.08
N GLU A 381 -19.07 -25.92 -3.25
CA GLU A 381 -19.02 -26.17 -1.80
C GLU A 381 -20.41 -25.90 -1.18
N PRO A 382 -21.02 -26.89 -0.48
CA PRO A 382 -21.91 -26.62 0.64
C PRO A 382 -21.10 -26.33 1.92
N PRO A 383 -21.71 -25.67 2.93
CA PRO A 383 -21.01 -25.00 4.00
C PRO A 383 -20.60 -25.98 5.12
N ALA A 384 -19.45 -26.63 5.00
CA ALA A 384 -18.71 -27.05 6.19
C ALA A 384 -17.76 -25.91 6.57
N ARG A 385 -17.92 -25.36 7.79
CA ARG A 385 -17.06 -24.27 8.27
C ARG A 385 -15.65 -24.83 8.50
N ASP A 386 -14.74 -24.59 7.56
CA ASP A 386 -13.33 -24.96 7.67
C ASP A 386 -12.67 -24.19 8.82
N THR A 387 -12.28 -24.92 9.85
CA THR A 387 -11.62 -24.39 11.05
C THR A 387 -10.11 -24.58 11.01
N ARG A 388 -9.53 -25.08 9.91
CA ARG A 388 -8.07 -25.27 9.84
C ARG A 388 -7.38 -23.95 9.53
N ILE A 389 -6.57 -23.47 10.48
CA ILE A 389 -5.75 -22.28 10.29
C ILE A 389 -4.56 -22.61 9.35
N VAL A 390 -4.45 -21.94 8.21
CA VAL A 390 -3.35 -22.17 7.24
C VAL A 390 -2.38 -20.98 7.13
N ARG A 391 -2.83 -19.78 7.54
CA ARG A 391 -2.02 -18.56 7.63
C ARG A 391 -2.48 -17.71 8.82
N ALA A 392 -1.71 -16.70 9.18
CA ALA A 392 -2.11 -15.69 10.14
C ALA A 392 -1.87 -14.27 9.62
N ALA A 393 -2.53 -13.27 10.20
CA ALA A 393 -2.28 -11.86 9.90
C ALA A 393 -2.34 -11.01 11.17
N ILE A 394 -1.49 -9.99 11.23
CA ILE A 394 -1.40 -9.06 12.36
C ILE A 394 -2.41 -7.91 12.17
N HIS A 395 -3.22 -7.58 13.16
CA HIS A 395 -4.18 -6.47 13.09
C HIS A 395 -4.01 -5.52 14.29
N PRO A 396 -4.12 -4.19 14.12
CA PRO A 396 -4.36 -3.50 12.85
C PRO A 396 -3.19 -3.66 11.87
N ALA A 397 -3.47 -3.59 10.57
CA ALA A 397 -2.47 -3.64 9.50
C ALA A 397 -1.51 -2.44 9.56
N ILE A 398 -2.01 -1.28 10.00
CA ILE A 398 -1.24 -0.09 10.35
C ILE A 398 -1.72 0.35 11.73
N GLY A 399 -0.92 0.11 12.77
CA GLY A 399 -1.19 0.57 14.12
C GLY A 399 -0.70 1.99 14.35
N VAL A 400 -1.44 2.76 15.16
CA VAL A 400 -1.14 4.17 15.44
C VAL A 400 -0.92 4.35 16.95
N ALA A 401 0.34 4.59 17.31
CA ALA A 401 0.73 5.05 18.63
C ALA A 401 0.92 6.57 18.62
N ARG A 402 0.93 7.21 19.78
CA ARG A 402 1.15 8.66 19.89
C ARG A 402 2.08 8.99 21.05
N VAL A 403 2.91 10.00 20.83
CA VAL A 403 3.81 10.54 21.85
C VAL A 403 3.03 11.20 22.99
N GLY A 404 3.67 11.28 24.16
CA GLY A 404 3.19 11.92 25.38
C GLY A 404 4.34 12.01 26.38
N ASP A 405 4.40 13.08 27.18
CA ASP A 405 5.50 13.37 28.11
C ASP A 405 5.38 12.66 29.46
N SER A 406 4.32 11.88 29.70
CA SER A 406 4.25 10.98 30.85
C SER A 406 5.34 9.90 30.77
N ALA A 407 6.13 9.78 31.83
CA ALA A 407 7.28 8.87 31.86
C ALA A 407 6.86 7.39 31.75
N GLU A 408 5.75 7.03 32.39
CA GLU A 408 5.35 5.63 32.63
C GLU A 408 3.89 5.33 32.26
N GLU A 409 2.97 6.29 32.35
CA GLU A 409 1.55 6.05 32.13
C GLU A 409 1.16 6.16 30.64
N PHE A 410 0.19 5.34 30.24
CA PHE A 410 -0.32 5.27 28.87
C PHE A 410 -1.77 4.79 28.85
N PHE A 411 -2.43 4.96 27.72
CA PHE A 411 -3.73 4.35 27.43
C PHE A 411 -3.69 3.64 26.07
N LEU A 412 -4.63 2.73 25.82
CA LEU A 412 -4.71 1.99 24.55
C LEU A 412 -5.43 2.82 23.48
N ALA A 413 -4.92 2.75 22.25
CA ALA A 413 -5.63 3.25 21.08
C ALA A 413 -6.99 2.55 20.91
N PRO A 414 -8.03 3.24 20.39
CA PRO A 414 -9.32 2.62 20.12
C PRO A 414 -9.19 1.41 19.18
N GLU A 415 -9.87 0.32 19.51
CA GLU A 415 -9.91 -0.89 18.68
C GLU A 415 -11.17 -0.99 17.83
N THR A 416 -12.13 -0.08 18.03
CA THR A 416 -13.32 0.12 17.20
C THR A 416 -13.63 1.61 17.03
N GLU A 417 -14.39 1.97 16.00
CA GLU A 417 -14.77 3.37 15.76
C GLU A 417 -15.79 3.95 16.75
N ASP A 418 -16.53 3.06 17.42
CA ASP A 418 -17.66 3.36 18.29
C ASP A 418 -17.32 2.99 19.76
N GLU A 419 -16.04 2.90 20.13
CA GLU A 419 -15.65 2.60 21.51
C GLU A 419 -16.08 3.73 22.46
N PRO A 420 -16.57 3.44 23.68
CA PRO A 420 -16.88 4.49 24.64
C PRO A 420 -15.65 5.37 24.88
N PRO A 421 -15.82 6.69 25.06
CA PRO A 421 -14.72 7.55 25.44
C PRO A 421 -14.16 7.12 26.80
N LEU A 422 -12.86 7.35 26.99
CA LEU A 422 -12.25 7.15 28.30
C LEU A 422 -12.88 8.12 29.32
N PRO A 423 -12.94 7.74 30.61
CA PRO A 423 -13.41 8.64 31.65
C PRO A 423 -12.65 9.98 31.64
N THR A 424 -13.34 11.05 32.03
CA THR A 424 -12.75 12.36 32.32
C THR A 424 -11.42 12.26 33.06
N GLY A 425 -10.38 12.97 32.60
CA GLY A 425 -9.05 12.98 33.22
C GLY A 425 -8.18 11.74 32.91
N SER A 426 -8.57 10.89 31.96
CA SER A 426 -7.79 9.69 31.62
C SER A 426 -6.52 9.98 30.83
N TYR A 427 -6.42 11.14 30.17
CA TYR A 427 -5.35 11.41 29.19
C TYR A 427 -4.11 12.08 29.78
N LYS A 428 -4.17 12.62 31.00
CA LYS A 428 -3.01 13.15 31.74
C LYS A 428 -2.78 12.32 33.00
N ASP A 429 -1.53 12.17 33.41
CA ASP A 429 -1.18 11.53 34.68
C ASP A 429 -1.36 12.49 35.87
N ALA A 430 -1.11 11.98 37.07
CA ALA A 430 -1.28 12.76 38.30
C ALA A 430 -0.35 13.99 38.42
N THR A 431 0.67 14.11 37.58
CA THR A 431 1.56 15.28 37.51
C THR A 431 1.10 16.31 36.48
N GLY A 432 0.07 15.98 35.69
CA GLY A 432 -0.41 16.78 34.56
C GLY A 432 0.28 16.47 33.23
N ALA A 433 1.23 15.53 33.20
CA ALA A 433 1.90 15.11 31.98
C ALA A 433 0.98 14.25 31.11
N LEU A 434 1.09 14.42 29.80
CA LEU A 434 0.27 13.76 28.79
C LEU A 434 0.66 12.29 28.66
N LYS A 435 -0.32 11.39 28.85
CA LYS A 435 -0.12 9.96 28.69
C LYS A 435 0.12 9.61 27.23
N ARG A 436 1.00 8.64 26.99
CA ARG A 436 1.22 8.07 25.64
C ARG A 436 -0.01 7.27 25.20
N GLN A 437 -0.32 7.31 23.90
CA GLN A 437 -1.28 6.37 23.30
C GLN A 437 -0.53 5.16 22.75
N ALA A 438 -0.85 3.97 23.22
CA ALA A 438 -0.22 2.72 22.80
C ALA A 438 -1.05 1.98 21.75
N ALA A 439 -0.40 1.48 20.70
CA ALA A 439 -1.04 0.62 19.71
C ALA A 439 -1.00 -0.84 20.18
N ARG A 440 -2.18 -1.49 20.28
CA ARG A 440 -2.27 -2.93 20.55
C ARG A 440 -2.43 -3.71 19.24
N PHE A 441 -1.58 -4.70 19.04
CA PHE A 441 -1.62 -5.60 17.90
C PHE A 441 -2.05 -7.00 18.31
N ARG A 442 -2.92 -7.58 17.48
CA ARG A 442 -3.51 -8.91 17.62
C ARG A 442 -3.15 -9.76 16.41
N ILE A 443 -3.19 -11.08 16.54
CA ILE A 443 -2.99 -12.00 15.41
C ILE A 443 -4.28 -12.78 15.21
N TYR A 444 -4.75 -12.88 13.98
CA TYR A 444 -5.87 -13.76 13.62
C TYR A 444 -5.37 -14.87 12.71
N GLY A 445 -5.82 -16.10 12.99
CA GLY A 445 -5.58 -17.25 12.13
C GLY A 445 -6.70 -17.39 11.10
N TYR A 446 -6.33 -17.66 9.85
CA TYR A 446 -7.26 -17.72 8.72
C TYR A 446 -7.27 -19.12 8.10
N ASN A 447 -8.46 -19.55 7.66
CA ASN A 447 -8.61 -20.77 6.88
C ASN A 447 -8.20 -20.56 5.42
N ALA A 448 -8.27 -21.63 4.62
CA ALA A 448 -7.84 -21.58 3.22
C ALA A 448 -8.79 -20.78 2.31
N ALA A 449 -9.95 -20.33 2.80
CA ALA A 449 -10.82 -19.36 2.10
C ALA A 449 -10.56 -17.91 2.54
N GLY A 450 -9.62 -17.68 3.46
CA GLY A 450 -9.34 -16.33 3.97
C GLY A 450 -10.33 -15.85 5.03
N GLU A 451 -11.13 -16.73 5.63
CA GLU A 451 -12.01 -16.39 6.75
C GLU A 451 -11.25 -16.52 8.08
N PRO A 452 -11.42 -15.59 9.02
CA PRO A 452 -10.79 -15.71 10.34
C PRO A 452 -11.46 -16.83 11.15
N VAL A 453 -10.63 -17.72 11.70
CA VAL A 453 -11.02 -18.90 12.47
C VAL A 453 -10.94 -18.64 13.97
N ALA A 454 -9.86 -17.97 14.41
CA ALA A 454 -9.63 -17.62 15.81
C ALA A 454 -8.67 -16.43 15.91
N GLU A 455 -8.75 -15.69 17.02
CA GLU A 455 -7.62 -14.88 17.49
C GLU A 455 -6.54 -15.84 18.03
N LEU A 456 -5.29 -15.60 17.64
CA LEU A 456 -4.12 -16.32 18.13
C LEU A 456 -3.53 -15.55 19.30
N THR A 457 -3.50 -16.19 20.46
CA THR A 457 -2.98 -15.66 21.73
C THR A 457 -1.98 -16.65 22.31
N ALA A 458 -1.35 -16.28 23.43
CA ALA A 458 -0.52 -17.20 24.20
C ALA A 458 -1.28 -18.42 24.77
N ASP A 459 -2.62 -18.51 24.62
CA ASP A 459 -3.42 -19.68 25.01
C ASP A 459 -3.42 -20.79 23.96
N ASN A 460 -3.28 -20.43 22.68
CA ASN A 460 -3.49 -21.35 21.56
C ASN A 460 -2.37 -21.29 20.50
N ALA A 461 -1.39 -20.41 20.66
CA ALA A 461 -0.25 -20.26 19.76
C ALA A 461 1.02 -19.87 20.51
N GLU A 462 2.17 -20.29 19.99
CA GLU A 462 3.46 -19.71 20.35
C GLU A 462 3.69 -18.48 19.48
N ILE A 463 3.90 -17.33 20.10
CA ILE A 463 4.03 -16.04 19.42
C ILE A 463 5.32 -15.34 19.85
N ARG A 464 6.13 -14.95 18.87
CA ARG A 464 7.23 -14.02 19.04
C ARG A 464 7.01 -12.81 18.14
N TRP A 465 6.82 -11.66 18.76
CA TRP A 465 6.69 -10.37 18.07
C TRP A 465 8.05 -9.76 17.80
N THR A 466 8.18 -9.04 16.68
CA THR A 466 9.34 -8.21 16.36
C THR A 466 8.89 -6.91 15.73
N ALA A 467 9.38 -5.77 16.23
CA ALA A 467 9.20 -4.46 15.59
C ALA A 467 10.56 -3.81 15.32
N HIS A 468 10.67 -3.07 14.22
CA HIS A 468 11.86 -2.29 13.87
C HIS A 468 11.40 -0.89 13.46
N VAL A 469 11.51 0.08 14.36
CA VAL A 469 11.13 1.47 14.09
C VAL A 469 12.35 2.35 13.92
N ALA A 470 12.26 3.39 13.09
CA ALA A 470 13.30 4.40 12.94
C ALA A 470 12.69 5.79 12.69
N ASN A 471 13.50 6.83 12.87
CA ASN A 471 13.19 8.19 12.46
C ASN A 471 14.17 8.63 11.37
N LYS A 472 13.67 8.92 10.17
CA LYS A 472 14.50 9.41 9.04
C LYS A 472 14.23 10.86 8.68
N LYS A 473 13.41 11.61 9.43
CA LYS A 473 13.04 13.00 9.09
C LYS A 473 14.25 13.92 8.90
N PRO A 474 15.30 13.90 9.77
CA PRO A 474 16.44 14.79 9.60
C PRO A 474 17.33 14.42 8.40
N ALA A 475 17.29 13.15 7.98
CA ALA A 475 18.04 12.62 6.84
C ALA A 475 17.34 12.84 5.49
N TRP A 476 16.04 13.15 5.52
CA TRP A 476 15.17 13.22 4.34
C TRP A 476 15.14 14.60 3.69
N TYR A 477 14.31 14.73 2.65
CA TYR A 477 14.11 15.98 1.92
C TYR A 477 13.19 16.94 2.67
N GLN A 478 13.37 18.23 2.40
CA GLN A 478 12.51 19.30 2.85
C GLN A 478 11.08 19.08 2.33
N PHE A 479 10.11 19.30 3.21
CA PHE A 479 8.71 19.39 2.79
C PHE A 479 8.46 20.80 2.25
N GLN A 480 8.17 20.90 0.96
CA GLN A 480 7.76 22.15 0.30
C GLN A 480 6.27 22.13 0.01
N LEU A 481 5.83 21.06 -0.67
CA LEU A 481 4.45 20.70 -0.94
C LEU A 481 4.37 19.18 -1.12
N ALA A 482 3.16 18.62 -1.18
CA ALA A 482 2.97 17.24 -1.62
C ALA A 482 3.51 17.08 -3.06
N LEU A 483 4.43 16.13 -3.29
CA LEU A 483 5.15 16.04 -4.57
C LEU A 483 4.32 15.40 -5.69
N ASP A 484 3.13 14.91 -5.40
CA ASP A 484 2.21 14.27 -6.33
C ASP A 484 1.09 15.19 -6.83
N ILE A 485 1.13 16.48 -6.49
CA ILE A 485 0.26 17.50 -7.08
C ILE A 485 1.01 18.40 -8.06
N PRO A 486 0.34 18.90 -9.13
CA PRO A 486 0.99 19.74 -10.15
C PRO A 486 1.67 21.00 -9.59
N GLU A 487 1.14 21.54 -8.49
CA GLU A 487 1.62 22.77 -7.86
C GLU A 487 3.02 22.64 -7.27
N ALA A 488 3.48 21.43 -6.93
CA ALA A 488 4.83 21.20 -6.43
C ALA A 488 5.92 21.64 -7.40
N ALA A 489 5.64 21.64 -8.72
CA ALA A 489 6.57 22.15 -9.73
C ALA A 489 6.77 23.68 -9.69
N ARG A 490 5.93 24.40 -8.94
CA ARG A 490 5.96 25.87 -8.80
C ARG A 490 6.51 26.36 -7.45
N THR A 491 6.88 25.44 -6.56
CA THR A 491 7.50 25.77 -5.27
C THR A 491 9.02 25.66 -5.35
N GLU A 492 9.71 25.95 -4.24
CA GLU A 492 11.12 25.59 -4.15
C GLU A 492 11.35 24.08 -4.31
N GLU A 493 12.56 23.74 -4.74
CA GLU A 493 13.01 22.36 -4.83
C GLU A 493 13.05 21.71 -3.44
N SER A 494 12.49 20.50 -3.31
CA SER A 494 12.66 19.66 -2.12
C SER A 494 14.11 19.16 -2.01
N ARG A 495 14.97 19.98 -1.41
CA ARG A 495 16.39 19.67 -1.14
C ARG A 495 16.53 18.80 0.10
N LEU A 496 17.64 18.07 0.22
CA LEU A 496 17.96 17.36 1.46
C LEU A 496 17.99 18.32 2.67
N ARG A 497 17.33 17.94 3.76
CA ARG A 497 17.54 18.54 5.08
C ARG A 497 18.98 18.25 5.55
N ASN A 498 19.46 19.11 6.44
CA ASN A 498 20.83 19.12 6.93
C ASN A 498 21.85 19.12 5.77
N PRO A 499 21.74 20.05 4.80
CA PRO A 499 22.56 20.02 3.57
C PRO A 499 24.05 20.27 3.83
N ARG A 500 24.41 20.74 5.04
CA ARG A 500 25.80 20.92 5.49
C ARG A 500 26.46 19.61 5.95
N VAL A 501 25.69 18.56 6.22
CA VAL A 501 26.20 17.22 6.54
C VAL A 501 26.32 16.42 5.23
N GLY A 502 27.55 16.05 4.88
CA GLY A 502 27.89 15.40 3.61
C GLY A 502 28.57 14.04 3.78
N GLY A 503 28.69 13.30 2.67
CA GLY A 503 29.38 12.00 2.65
C GLY A 503 28.76 10.97 3.60
N ALA A 504 29.61 10.15 4.21
CA ALA A 504 29.22 9.10 5.15
C ALA A 504 28.59 9.65 6.45
N ASP A 505 28.85 10.91 6.81
CA ASP A 505 28.32 11.51 8.04
C ASP A 505 26.79 11.66 7.99
N ARG A 506 26.18 11.62 6.79
CA ARG A 506 24.71 11.63 6.64
C ARG A 506 24.04 10.40 7.24
N ASP A 507 24.74 9.27 7.35
CA ASP A 507 24.20 8.06 7.96
C ASP A 507 23.84 8.29 9.44
N GLY A 508 24.50 9.26 10.09
CA GLY A 508 24.18 9.69 11.45
C GLY A 508 22.91 10.55 11.58
N LEU A 509 22.27 10.98 10.49
CA LEU A 509 21.05 11.80 10.55
C LEU A 509 19.78 10.97 10.80
N ALA A 510 19.81 9.69 10.47
CA ALA A 510 18.71 8.76 10.73
C ALA A 510 18.87 8.12 12.11
N ILE A 511 17.80 8.11 12.90
CA ILE A 511 17.76 7.47 14.21
C ILE A 511 17.24 6.05 14.01
N ASP A 512 18.14 5.07 14.00
CA ASP A 512 17.79 3.66 13.87
C ASP A 512 18.34 2.82 15.05
N PRO A 513 17.51 2.44 16.03
CA PRO A 513 17.88 1.56 17.13
C PRO A 513 17.96 0.06 16.73
N GLY A 514 17.54 -0.32 15.53
CA GLY A 514 17.40 -1.71 15.09
C GLY A 514 16.16 -2.42 15.66
N PRO A 515 15.93 -3.68 15.27
CA PRO A 515 14.76 -4.45 15.72
C PRO A 515 14.79 -4.80 17.20
N ARG A 516 13.61 -4.98 17.80
CA ARG A 516 13.39 -5.55 19.14
C ARG A 516 12.35 -6.66 19.06
N SER A 517 12.49 -7.69 19.91
CA SER A 517 11.54 -8.81 19.97
C SER A 517 11.00 -9.03 21.37
N VAL A 518 9.75 -9.47 21.48
CA VAL A 518 9.10 -9.83 22.74
C VAL A 518 8.27 -11.10 22.58
N ARG A 519 8.18 -11.91 23.64
CA ARG A 519 7.38 -13.15 23.69
C ARG A 519 6.84 -13.38 25.09
N GLY A 520 5.73 -14.10 25.20
CA GLY A 520 5.10 -14.43 26.48
C GLY A 520 4.08 -13.39 26.92
N ARG A 521 3.57 -13.57 28.14
CA ARG A 521 2.55 -12.72 28.76
C ARG A 521 3.20 -11.68 29.66
N ASP A 522 2.55 -10.54 29.82
CA ASP A 522 2.87 -9.50 30.82
C ASP A 522 4.35 -9.09 30.83
N ARG A 523 4.97 -9.02 29.65
CA ARG A 523 6.35 -8.54 29.49
C ARG A 523 6.38 -7.03 29.33
N SER A 524 7.20 -6.35 30.12
CA SER A 524 7.47 -4.91 30.02
C SER A 524 8.79 -4.53 30.69
N GLY A 525 9.29 -3.32 30.42
CA GLY A 525 10.32 -2.66 31.24
C GLY A 525 11.77 -3.10 31.05
N GLY A 526 12.04 -4.22 30.39
CA GLY A 526 13.40 -4.70 30.10
C GLY A 526 14.16 -3.82 29.09
N PRO A 527 15.48 -3.60 29.25
CA PRO A 527 16.28 -2.79 28.30
C PRO A 527 16.28 -3.38 26.89
N GLU A 528 16.19 -4.70 26.75
CA GLU A 528 16.07 -5.40 25.47
C GLU A 528 14.73 -5.16 24.75
N LEU A 529 13.79 -4.46 25.39
CA LEU A 529 12.49 -4.10 24.85
C LEU A 529 12.41 -2.62 24.46
N ARG A 530 13.46 -1.83 24.73
CA ARG A 530 13.50 -0.38 24.49
C ARG A 530 14.23 -0.04 23.20
N PHE A 531 13.72 0.95 22.51
CA PHE A 531 14.33 1.53 21.31
C PHE A 531 15.17 2.77 21.68
N ASP A 532 16.15 2.60 22.57
CA ASP A 532 16.97 3.67 23.17
C ASP A 532 18.44 3.67 22.70
N THR A 533 18.80 2.81 21.74
CA THR A 533 20.15 2.71 21.19
C THR A 533 20.36 3.50 19.91
N GLY A 534 19.30 4.03 19.31
CA GLY A 534 19.35 4.87 18.12
C GLY A 534 19.91 6.25 18.46
N ARG A 535 20.58 6.89 17.50
CA ARG A 535 21.22 8.19 17.71
C ARG A 535 20.93 9.16 16.58
N PHE A 536 20.71 10.43 16.92
CA PHE A 536 20.85 11.54 15.98
C PHE A 536 22.26 12.12 16.16
N LEU A 537 23.10 11.94 15.15
CA LEU A 537 24.54 12.17 15.21
C LEU A 537 25.14 11.40 16.39
N HIS A 538 25.50 12.09 17.47
CA HIS A 538 26.05 11.50 18.68
C HIS A 538 25.05 11.41 19.84
N ILE A 539 23.85 11.96 19.68
CA ILE A 539 22.83 12.14 20.73
C ILE A 539 21.91 10.91 20.75
N PRO A 540 21.78 10.18 21.88
CA PRO A 540 20.85 9.06 22.00
C PRO A 540 19.40 9.54 21.99
N VAL A 541 18.54 8.84 21.27
CA VAL A 541 17.11 9.17 21.16
C VAL A 541 16.26 7.94 21.43
N TYR A 542 15.29 8.09 22.34
CA TYR A 542 14.33 7.03 22.69
C TYR A 542 13.14 7.05 21.72
N LEU A 543 12.96 6.00 20.93
CA LEU A 543 11.85 5.91 19.96
C LEU A 543 10.64 5.10 20.46
N GLY A 544 10.71 4.52 21.66
CA GLY A 544 9.61 3.73 22.23
C GLY A 544 10.02 2.43 22.91
N GLU A 545 9.04 1.57 23.15
CA GLU A 545 9.23 0.27 23.80
C GLU A 545 8.16 -0.76 23.42
N LEU A 546 8.52 -2.04 23.54
CA LEU A 546 7.61 -3.18 23.38
C LEU A 546 7.09 -3.66 24.75
N ARG A 547 5.80 -3.98 24.80
CA ARG A 547 5.15 -4.69 25.90
C ARG A 547 4.26 -5.81 25.38
N THR A 548 3.86 -6.72 26.26
CA THR A 548 2.81 -7.70 25.97
C THR A 548 1.76 -7.69 27.07
N ASP A 549 0.50 -7.86 26.71
CA ASP A 549 -0.58 -8.02 27.68
C ASP A 549 -0.66 -9.46 28.23
N ASP A 550 -1.67 -9.72 29.05
CA ASP A 550 -1.94 -11.00 29.70
C ASP A 550 -2.26 -12.12 28.69
N ALA A 551 -2.69 -11.78 27.47
CA ALA A 551 -2.92 -12.71 26.37
C ALA A 551 -1.70 -12.86 25.43
N GLY A 552 -0.60 -12.15 25.68
CA GLY A 552 0.58 -12.13 24.81
C GLY A 552 0.40 -11.32 23.53
N ARG A 553 -0.59 -10.41 23.49
CA ARG A 553 -0.74 -9.43 22.39
C ARG A 553 0.34 -8.38 22.51
N LEU A 554 0.84 -7.88 21.39
CA LEU A 554 1.84 -6.82 21.40
C LEU A 554 1.18 -5.48 21.75
N ILE A 555 1.79 -4.74 22.67
CA ILE A 555 1.51 -3.34 22.93
C ILE A 555 2.78 -2.56 22.55
N PHE A 556 2.65 -1.62 21.63
CA PHE A 556 3.73 -0.73 21.22
C PHE A 556 3.49 0.68 21.77
N LEU A 557 4.47 1.21 22.50
CA LEU A 557 4.49 2.61 22.92
C LEU A 557 5.55 3.36 22.12
N GLY A 558 5.20 4.54 21.59
CA GLY A 558 6.14 5.41 20.90
C GLY A 558 7.03 6.24 21.83
N GLY A 559 7.68 7.24 21.25
CA GLY A 559 8.50 8.24 21.95
C GLY A 559 7.73 9.03 23.02
N ARG A 560 8.45 9.93 23.69
CA ARG A 560 7.95 10.78 24.79
C ARG A 560 7.68 12.22 24.35
N GLY A 561 7.74 12.51 23.05
CA GLY A 561 7.52 13.84 22.48
C GLY A 561 8.74 14.75 22.61
N VAL A 562 9.93 14.18 22.82
CA VAL A 562 11.19 14.92 22.94
C VAL A 562 11.65 15.37 21.55
N ALA A 563 11.98 16.66 21.42
CA ALA A 563 12.59 17.24 20.25
C ALA A 563 13.61 18.31 20.64
N GLU A 564 14.78 18.30 20.01
CA GLU A 564 15.88 19.21 20.33
C GLU A 564 16.69 19.56 19.07
N SER A 565 17.43 20.67 19.13
CA SER A 565 18.49 20.97 18.17
C SER A 565 19.85 20.51 18.70
N ALA A 566 20.63 19.82 17.88
CA ALA A 566 21.98 19.39 18.22
C ALA A 566 22.96 20.56 18.45
N ASP A 567 22.65 21.76 17.98
CA ASP A 567 23.47 22.98 18.18
C ASP A 567 22.77 24.05 19.03
N GLY A 568 21.62 23.72 19.64
CA GLY A 568 20.87 24.63 20.50
C GLY A 568 20.16 25.79 19.79
N LYS A 569 20.09 25.78 18.45
CA LYS A 569 19.31 26.77 17.69
C LYS A 569 17.81 26.60 17.90
N GLU A 570 17.12 27.74 17.89
CA GLU A 570 15.66 27.80 17.80
C GLU A 570 15.18 27.33 16.41
N ALA A 571 13.95 26.83 16.36
CA ALA A 571 13.27 26.55 15.10
C ALA A 571 12.74 27.86 14.50
N ASP A 572 12.87 28.01 13.18
CA ASP A 572 12.48 29.21 12.43
C ASP A 572 11.42 28.92 11.35
N THR A 573 11.15 27.64 11.08
CA THR A 573 10.14 27.19 10.11
C THR A 573 9.21 26.15 10.74
N PHE A 574 8.04 25.95 10.13
CA PHE A 574 7.09 24.95 10.64
C PHE A 574 7.48 23.51 10.28
N ALA A 575 8.34 23.29 9.27
CA ALA A 575 8.62 21.93 8.78
C ALA A 575 10.09 21.58 8.59
N ASN A 576 10.96 22.55 8.30
CA ASN A 576 12.29 22.30 7.76
C ASN A 576 13.39 22.97 8.61
N ASN A 577 13.62 22.44 9.81
CA ASN A 577 14.62 23.01 10.72
C ASN A 577 15.90 22.16 10.70
N ASP A 578 16.97 22.68 10.10
CA ASP A 578 18.27 22.01 10.08
C ASP A 578 18.86 21.94 11.50
N GLY A 579 19.53 20.82 11.83
CA GLY A 579 20.10 20.55 13.16
C GLY A 579 19.12 19.91 14.14
N TRP A 580 17.84 19.83 13.80
CA TRP A 580 16.79 19.30 14.67
C TRP A 580 16.52 17.81 14.48
N TYR A 581 16.07 17.17 15.56
CA TYR A 581 15.49 15.84 15.58
C TYR A 581 14.27 15.78 16.49
N ASP A 582 13.46 14.74 16.34
CA ASP A 582 12.37 14.39 17.26
C ASP A 582 12.32 12.86 17.48
N ASP A 583 11.42 12.41 18.34
CA ASP A 583 11.25 10.99 18.70
C ASP A 583 10.02 10.32 18.06
N ILE A 584 9.50 10.92 16.98
CA ILE A 584 8.54 10.29 16.09
C ILE A 584 9.22 9.14 15.34
N SER A 585 8.51 8.06 15.08
CA SER A 585 9.04 6.93 14.32
C SER A 585 7.95 6.12 13.65
N ASP A 586 8.36 5.27 12.71
CA ASP A 586 7.51 4.24 12.15
C ASP A 586 8.33 3.03 11.73
N GLY A 587 7.67 1.89 11.51
CA GLY A 587 8.34 0.73 10.95
C GLY A 587 7.54 -0.58 10.99
N PRO A 588 8.11 -1.65 10.41
CA PRO A 588 7.47 -2.95 10.32
C PRO A 588 7.25 -3.60 11.69
N VAL A 589 6.08 -4.24 11.84
CA VAL A 589 5.70 -5.16 12.92
C VAL A 589 5.49 -6.55 12.32
N THR A 590 6.23 -7.53 12.81
CA THR A 590 6.21 -8.92 12.32
C THR A 590 6.04 -9.90 13.48
N ALA A 591 5.63 -11.13 13.18
CA ALA A 591 5.51 -12.17 14.19
C ALA A 591 5.91 -13.54 13.62
N GLU A 592 6.58 -14.34 14.45
CA GLU A 592 6.72 -15.78 14.24
C GLU A 592 5.60 -16.46 15.04
N VAL A 593 4.80 -17.30 14.38
CA VAL A 593 3.63 -17.95 14.98
C VAL A 593 3.68 -19.45 14.74
N ARG A 594 3.49 -20.24 15.82
CA ARG A 594 3.26 -21.69 15.73
C ARG A 594 1.94 -22.07 16.39
N VAL A 595 1.14 -22.87 15.69
CA VAL A 595 -0.10 -23.47 16.22
C VAL A 595 0.10 -24.98 16.20
N GLU A 596 -0.03 -25.64 17.36
CA GLU A 596 0.20 -27.09 17.51
C GLU A 596 1.58 -27.52 16.97
N GLY A 597 2.62 -26.71 17.22
CA GLY A 597 3.99 -26.94 16.76
C GLY A 597 4.26 -26.58 15.28
N ARG A 598 3.21 -26.36 14.46
CA ARG A 598 3.34 -26.00 13.04
C ARG A 598 3.51 -24.48 12.87
N ALA A 599 4.58 -24.08 12.21
CA ALA A 599 4.80 -22.69 11.81
C ALA A 599 3.74 -22.23 10.79
N LEU A 600 3.24 -21.00 10.98
CA LEU A 600 2.30 -20.37 10.05
C LEU A 600 2.99 -19.23 9.29
N PRO A 601 2.70 -19.05 7.99
CA PRO A 601 3.01 -17.80 7.32
C PRO A 601 2.18 -16.67 7.94
N VAL A 602 2.83 -15.55 8.24
CA VAL A 602 2.21 -14.39 8.91
C VAL A 602 2.30 -13.16 8.01
N GLU A 603 1.15 -12.58 7.68
CA GLU A 603 1.10 -11.27 7.02
C GLU A 603 1.46 -10.18 8.04
N PRO A 604 2.49 -9.37 7.76
CA PRO A 604 2.99 -8.40 8.72
C PRO A 604 2.12 -7.14 8.77
N ALA A 605 2.38 -6.31 9.78
CA ALA A 605 1.76 -5.00 9.96
C ALA A 605 2.83 -3.90 10.01
N TRP A 606 2.39 -2.67 10.19
CA TRP A 606 3.23 -1.49 10.40
C TRP A 606 2.80 -0.76 11.67
N VAL A 607 3.73 -0.07 12.34
CA VAL A 607 3.39 0.89 13.40
C VAL A 607 3.84 2.28 12.99
N VAL A 608 2.99 3.27 13.25
CA VAL A 608 3.26 4.70 13.09
C VAL A 608 3.11 5.37 14.45
N VAL A 609 4.09 6.18 14.85
CA VAL A 609 3.99 7.06 16.01
C VAL A 609 3.66 8.46 15.51
N GLY A 610 2.50 9.00 15.90
CA GLY A 610 2.09 10.37 15.55
C GLY A 610 2.23 11.36 16.72
N PRO A 611 1.98 12.66 16.46
CA PRO A 611 1.68 13.65 17.49
C PRO A 611 0.54 13.21 18.41
N PRO A 612 0.37 13.85 19.59
CA PRO A 612 -0.79 13.63 20.43
C PRO A 612 -2.11 13.93 19.70
N ASN A 613 -3.19 13.30 20.15
CA ASN A 613 -4.54 13.63 19.71
C ASN A 613 -5.21 14.47 20.79
N TYR A 614 -5.24 15.80 20.61
CA TYR A 614 -5.80 16.71 21.60
C TYR A 614 -7.33 16.73 21.61
N ALA A 615 -8.00 16.04 20.68
CA ALA A 615 -9.43 15.75 20.75
C ALA A 615 -9.68 14.27 20.45
N PRO A 616 -9.39 13.36 21.41
CA PRO A 616 -9.38 11.91 21.22
C PRO A 616 -10.63 11.32 20.55
N GLU A 617 -11.80 11.90 20.84
CA GLU A 617 -13.10 11.43 20.34
C GLU A 617 -13.42 11.92 18.93
N LEU A 618 -12.76 12.97 18.46
CA LEU A 618 -13.14 13.68 17.23
C LEU A 618 -12.38 13.15 16.01
N LYS A 619 -13.09 13.15 14.88
CA LYS A 619 -12.60 12.72 13.57
C LYS A 619 -12.67 13.90 12.60
N SER A 620 -11.68 14.02 11.72
CA SER A 620 -11.77 14.98 10.61
C SER A 620 -12.90 14.58 9.66
N VAL A 621 -13.38 15.52 8.85
CA VAL A 621 -14.40 15.26 7.82
C VAL A 621 -14.01 14.06 6.96
N ARG A 622 -12.74 13.98 6.57
CA ARG A 622 -12.14 12.81 5.92
C ARG A 622 -10.97 12.28 6.75
N THR A 623 -11.04 10.99 7.04
CA THR A 623 -10.06 10.27 7.83
C THR A 623 -9.05 9.57 6.93
N LEU A 624 -7.94 9.11 7.51
CA LEU A 624 -6.99 8.27 6.78
C LEU A 624 -7.62 6.97 6.27
N TYR A 625 -8.59 6.41 7.00
CA TYR A 625 -9.35 5.26 6.50
C TYR A 625 -10.11 5.60 5.21
N ASP A 626 -10.77 6.77 5.16
CA ASP A 626 -11.54 7.20 3.99
C ASP A 626 -10.62 7.41 2.78
N LEU A 627 -9.43 7.99 2.98
CA LEU A 627 -8.41 8.14 1.94
C LEU A 627 -8.00 6.78 1.34
N LEU A 628 -7.63 5.83 2.21
CA LEU A 628 -7.14 4.53 1.75
C LEU A 628 -8.25 3.71 1.11
N ARG A 629 -9.47 3.75 1.67
CA ARG A 629 -10.64 3.10 1.09
C ARG A 629 -10.90 3.64 -0.32
N ASP A 630 -10.91 4.96 -0.51
CA ASP A 630 -11.08 5.60 -1.81
C ASP A 630 -9.96 5.21 -2.80
N ALA A 631 -8.70 5.21 -2.37
CA ALA A 631 -7.58 4.80 -3.21
C ALA A 631 -7.70 3.34 -3.68
N PHE A 632 -8.05 2.41 -2.78
CA PHE A 632 -8.20 1.00 -3.15
C PHE A 632 -9.47 0.71 -3.95
N VAL A 633 -10.57 1.43 -3.72
CA VAL A 633 -11.79 1.31 -4.55
C VAL A 633 -11.53 1.84 -5.95
N THR A 634 -10.90 3.01 -6.07
CA THR A 634 -10.52 3.60 -7.36
C THR A 634 -9.55 2.69 -8.12
N ALA A 635 -8.67 1.98 -7.41
CA ALA A 635 -7.77 0.99 -8.00
C ALA A 635 -8.39 -0.42 -8.17
N GLY A 636 -9.70 -0.60 -7.97
CA GLY A 636 -10.36 -1.91 -8.10
C GLY A 636 -9.87 -3.01 -7.13
N ALA A 637 -9.07 -2.65 -6.12
CA ALA A 637 -8.56 -3.56 -5.09
C ALA A 637 -9.58 -3.82 -3.98
N LEU A 638 -10.54 -2.91 -3.79
CA LEU A 638 -11.73 -3.07 -2.95
C LEU A 638 -12.99 -2.81 -3.78
N PRO A 639 -14.10 -3.51 -3.50
CA PRO A 639 -15.37 -3.23 -4.17
C PRO A 639 -15.94 -1.87 -3.71
N GLU A 640 -16.57 -1.14 -4.64
CA GLU A 640 -17.42 -0.01 -4.27
C GLU A 640 -18.65 -0.53 -3.49
N PRO A 641 -19.10 0.13 -2.43
CA PRO A 641 -20.27 -0.31 -1.67
C PRO A 641 -21.54 -0.13 -2.48
N GLU A 642 -22.27 -1.23 -2.71
CA GLU A 642 -23.57 -1.21 -3.35
C GLU A 642 -24.60 -2.05 -2.56
N PRO A 643 -25.79 -1.51 -2.27
CA PRO A 643 -26.20 -0.11 -2.45
C PRO A 643 -25.52 0.84 -1.42
N VAL A 644 -25.50 2.15 -1.71
CA VAL A 644 -25.02 3.18 -0.77
C VAL A 644 -25.84 3.16 0.51
N SER A 645 -25.18 3.14 1.66
CA SER A 645 -25.82 3.18 2.99
C SER A 645 -25.86 4.62 3.53
N PHE A 646 -27.03 5.08 3.99
CA PHE A 646 -27.10 6.37 4.67
C PHE A 646 -26.22 6.37 5.93
N THR A 647 -26.32 5.34 6.76
CA THR A 647 -25.64 5.28 8.07
C THR A 647 -24.13 5.08 7.95
N HIS A 648 -23.67 4.32 6.95
CA HIS A 648 -22.26 3.95 6.82
C HIS A 648 -21.47 4.81 5.84
N ASP A 649 -22.12 5.42 4.84
CA ASP A 649 -21.42 6.18 3.79
C ASP A 649 -21.74 7.69 3.81
N ILE A 650 -22.97 8.10 4.20
CA ILE A 650 -23.39 9.51 4.17
C ILE A 650 -23.31 10.19 5.54
N LEU A 651 -23.93 9.60 6.55
CA LEU A 651 -24.00 10.13 7.91
C LEU A 651 -22.62 10.44 8.50
N PRO A 652 -21.55 9.65 8.29
CA PRO A 652 -20.24 10.01 8.81
C PRO A 652 -19.76 11.38 8.32
N ILE A 653 -19.97 11.74 7.05
CA ILE A 653 -19.56 13.04 6.49
C ILE A 653 -20.29 14.17 7.22
N LEU A 654 -21.62 14.06 7.33
CA LEU A 654 -22.47 15.07 7.95
C LEU A 654 -22.22 15.20 9.45
N ARG A 655 -22.12 14.05 10.15
CA ARG A 655 -21.84 13.99 11.58
C ARG A 655 -20.49 14.64 11.90
N ARG A 656 -19.45 14.34 11.14
CA ARG A 656 -18.11 14.90 11.40
C ARG A 656 -18.08 16.42 11.22
N LEU A 657 -18.85 16.99 10.28
CA LEU A 657 -19.00 18.45 10.19
C LEU A 657 -19.60 19.05 11.47
N CYS A 658 -20.63 18.42 12.03
CA CYS A 658 -21.24 18.83 13.30
C CYS A 658 -20.35 18.60 14.52
N ASP A 659 -19.64 17.47 14.58
CA ASP A 659 -18.79 17.11 15.73
C ASP A 659 -17.59 18.06 15.87
N LEU A 660 -17.11 18.65 14.78
CA LEU A 660 -16.03 19.64 14.82
C LEU A 660 -16.42 20.98 15.47
N GLN A 661 -17.69 21.17 15.87
CA GLN A 661 -18.13 22.32 16.67
C GLN A 661 -17.33 22.50 17.98
N TRP A 662 -16.78 21.42 18.50
CA TRP A 662 -16.09 21.42 19.80
C TRP A 662 -14.64 21.91 19.72
N VAL A 663 -14.13 22.12 18.51
CA VAL A 663 -12.71 22.41 18.25
C VAL A 663 -12.48 23.59 17.29
N ASN A 664 -13.55 24.17 16.72
CA ASN A 664 -13.45 25.35 15.89
C ASN A 664 -14.74 26.20 15.96
N GLN A 665 -14.61 27.49 16.23
CA GLN A 665 -15.73 28.41 16.44
C GLN A 665 -16.59 28.63 15.19
N GLY A 666 -15.98 28.68 13.99
CA GLY A 666 -16.74 28.84 12.75
C GLY A 666 -17.58 27.61 12.43
N LEU A 667 -17.04 26.41 12.65
CA LEU A 667 -17.80 25.16 12.56
C LEU A 667 -18.89 25.09 13.64
N ALA A 668 -18.62 25.56 14.86
CA ALA A 668 -19.62 25.64 15.92
C ALA A 668 -20.80 26.53 15.56
N THR A 669 -20.52 27.69 14.96
CA THR A 669 -21.54 28.65 14.52
C THR A 669 -22.43 28.07 13.42
N LEU A 670 -21.85 27.36 12.45
CA LEU A 670 -22.59 26.87 11.30
C LEU A 670 -23.26 25.51 11.53
N PHE A 671 -22.52 24.53 12.06
CA PHE A 671 -22.93 23.13 12.17
C PHE A 671 -23.16 22.66 13.62
N GLY A 672 -22.84 23.48 14.62
CA GLY A 672 -22.97 23.12 16.03
C GLY A 672 -24.41 23.09 16.53
N HIS A 673 -24.59 22.75 17.82
CA HIS A 673 -25.91 22.64 18.44
C HIS A 673 -26.72 23.95 18.29
N GLY A 674 -27.87 23.87 17.62
CA GLY A 674 -28.71 25.04 17.31
C GLY A 674 -28.23 25.90 16.13
N GLY A 675 -27.14 25.52 15.48
CA GLY A 675 -26.62 26.14 14.27
C GLY A 675 -27.52 25.90 13.06
N ARG A 676 -27.37 26.75 12.03
CA ARG A 676 -28.22 26.73 10.83
C ARG A 676 -28.19 25.40 10.08
N GLU A 677 -27.03 24.73 10.08
CA GLU A 677 -26.77 23.48 9.35
C GLU A 677 -26.47 22.33 10.33
N HIS A 678 -27.12 22.31 11.50
CA HIS A 678 -26.96 21.23 12.47
C HIS A 678 -27.59 19.92 11.97
N PHE A 679 -26.86 19.15 11.16
CA PHE A 679 -27.34 17.92 10.52
C PHE A 679 -27.73 16.80 11.48
N LEU A 680 -27.32 16.89 12.75
CA LEU A 680 -27.68 15.94 13.80
C LEU A 680 -28.98 16.30 14.53
N ASP A 681 -29.63 17.43 14.20
CA ASP A 681 -30.99 17.70 14.64
C ASP A 681 -31.92 16.54 14.23
N PRO A 682 -32.72 15.97 15.14
CA PRO A 682 -33.54 14.79 14.84
C PRO A 682 -34.47 14.96 13.64
N GLY A 683 -35.05 16.15 13.46
CA GLY A 683 -35.96 16.45 12.35
C GLY A 683 -35.22 16.55 11.01
N LEU A 684 -34.11 17.27 10.98
CA LEU A 684 -33.27 17.38 9.79
C LEU A 684 -32.64 16.04 9.43
N LEU A 685 -32.07 15.32 10.38
CA LEU A 685 -31.45 14.01 10.17
C LEU A 685 -32.44 13.00 9.55
N ALA A 686 -33.68 12.94 10.06
CA ALA A 686 -34.71 12.08 9.51
C ALA A 686 -35.08 12.48 8.06
N ALA A 687 -35.13 13.79 7.76
CA ALA A 687 -35.38 14.28 6.40
C ALA A 687 -34.23 13.93 5.43
N LEU A 688 -32.98 13.96 5.89
CA LEU A 688 -31.81 13.60 5.10
C LEU A 688 -31.70 12.09 4.86
N ALA A 689 -32.22 11.28 5.79
CA ALA A 689 -32.26 9.83 5.68
C ALA A 689 -33.41 9.30 4.81
N ASP A 690 -34.43 10.10 4.51
CA ASP A 690 -35.56 9.70 3.66
C ASP A 690 -35.19 9.73 2.18
N PRO A 691 -35.20 8.61 1.42
CA PRO A 691 -34.89 8.58 -0.01
C PRO A 691 -36.02 9.14 -0.87
N GLY A 692 -37.22 9.33 -0.30
CA GLY A 692 -38.41 9.79 -1.01
C GLY A 692 -38.26 11.15 -1.69
N PRO A 693 -39.15 11.45 -2.66
CA PRO A 693 -39.06 12.65 -3.50
C PRO A 693 -39.27 13.96 -2.73
N ARG A 694 -39.86 13.90 -1.53
CA ARG A 694 -40.13 15.07 -0.67
C ARG A 694 -38.86 15.84 -0.31
N HIS A 695 -37.75 15.12 -0.09
CA HIS A 695 -36.51 15.70 0.41
C HIS A 695 -35.39 15.73 -0.65
N THR A 696 -35.68 15.37 -1.91
CA THR A 696 -34.69 15.37 -3.00
C THR A 696 -33.98 16.70 -3.17
N GLU A 697 -34.71 17.82 -3.14
CA GLU A 697 -34.09 19.14 -3.31
C GLU A 697 -33.20 19.54 -2.13
N LEU A 698 -33.61 19.20 -0.90
CA LEU A 698 -32.78 19.42 0.29
C LEU A 698 -31.44 18.67 0.18
N ARG A 699 -31.48 17.37 -0.16
CA ARG A 699 -30.27 16.56 -0.36
C ARG A 699 -29.42 17.11 -1.51
N ARG A 700 -30.05 17.52 -2.61
CA ARG A 700 -29.37 18.14 -3.76
C ARG A 700 -28.65 19.43 -3.37
N GLN A 701 -29.28 20.31 -2.60
CA GLN A 701 -28.66 21.57 -2.16
C GLN A 701 -27.43 21.28 -1.29
N ILE A 702 -27.52 20.38 -0.32
CA ILE A 702 -26.38 19.98 0.52
C ILE A 702 -25.26 19.37 -0.32
N SER A 703 -25.58 18.44 -1.22
CA SER A 703 -24.60 17.84 -2.13
C SER A 703 -23.93 18.88 -3.01
N LYS A 704 -24.67 19.90 -3.50
CA LYS A 704 -24.12 20.98 -4.31
C LYS A 704 -23.38 22.04 -3.50
N THR A 705 -23.54 22.13 -2.18
CA THR A 705 -22.70 22.99 -1.34
C THR A 705 -21.31 22.40 -1.10
N MET A 706 -21.17 21.07 -1.24
CA MET A 706 -19.85 20.44 -1.21
C MET A 706 -18.99 20.95 -2.38
N ARG A 707 -17.69 21.08 -2.10
CA ARG A 707 -16.71 21.67 -3.00
C ARG A 707 -16.55 20.84 -4.26
N ASP A 708 -16.66 21.52 -5.39
CA ASP A 708 -16.31 21.02 -6.71
C ASP A 708 -15.21 21.94 -7.25
N PRO A 709 -13.94 21.47 -7.33
CA PRO A 709 -12.82 22.30 -7.75
C PRO A 709 -13.00 22.96 -9.12
N ASP A 710 -13.72 22.31 -10.05
CA ASP A 710 -13.94 22.85 -11.41
C ASP A 710 -14.96 23.98 -11.41
N ARG A 711 -15.96 23.89 -10.51
CA ARG A 711 -16.98 24.94 -10.33
C ARG A 711 -16.47 26.10 -9.48
N ASP A 712 -15.80 25.79 -8.37
CA ASP A 712 -15.57 26.74 -7.28
C ASP A 712 -14.19 27.42 -7.34
N GLY A 713 -13.24 26.83 -8.08
CA GLY A 713 -11.87 27.33 -8.17
C GLY A 713 -11.24 27.55 -6.80
N THR A 714 -10.73 28.76 -6.56
CA THR A 714 -10.04 29.15 -5.32
C THR A 714 -10.96 29.68 -4.22
N SER A 715 -12.29 29.61 -4.39
CA SER A 715 -13.23 30.16 -3.41
C SER A 715 -13.12 29.45 -2.06
N PRO A 716 -12.99 30.16 -0.92
CA PRO A 716 -12.98 29.50 0.39
C PRO A 716 -14.36 29.05 0.89
N ILE A 717 -15.45 29.49 0.23
CA ILE A 717 -16.84 29.36 0.70
C ILE A 717 -17.39 27.91 0.73
N PRO A 718 -17.15 27.04 -0.28
CA PRO A 718 -17.74 25.70 -0.32
C PRO A 718 -17.25 24.77 0.80
N TRP A 719 -18.06 23.75 1.12
CA TRP A 719 -17.74 22.78 2.18
C TRP A 719 -16.90 21.60 1.69
N PRO A 720 -16.08 20.99 2.56
CA PRO A 720 -15.79 21.40 3.93
C PRO A 720 -14.93 22.68 3.97
N PRO A 721 -15.09 23.56 4.98
CA PRO A 721 -14.28 24.78 5.13
C PRO A 721 -12.90 24.44 5.74
N VAL A 722 -12.17 23.57 5.06
CA VAL A 722 -10.88 23.02 5.48
C VAL A 722 -9.84 23.31 4.39
N TYR A 723 -8.61 23.64 4.80
CA TYR A 723 -7.50 23.84 3.87
C TYR A 723 -7.10 22.53 3.18
N GLY A 724 -6.43 22.63 2.03
CA GLY A 724 -5.98 21.53 1.19
C GLY A 724 -4.47 21.56 0.95
N ASP A 725 -4.01 20.63 0.11
CA ASP A 725 -2.58 20.34 -0.11
C ASP A 725 -1.77 21.52 -0.67
N ALA A 726 -2.41 22.46 -1.39
CA ALA A 726 -1.75 23.60 -2.03
C ALA A 726 -1.97 24.92 -1.27
N MET A 727 -1.99 24.87 0.07
CA MET A 727 -2.27 26.05 0.90
C MET A 727 -1.24 27.17 0.69
N SER A 728 -1.73 28.39 0.47
CA SER A 728 -0.91 29.59 0.24
C SER A 728 -1.75 30.87 0.31
N LEU A 729 -1.19 31.96 0.85
CA LEU A 729 -1.79 33.29 0.82
C LEU A 729 -0.98 34.24 -0.08
N PRO A 730 -1.63 34.95 -1.02
CA PRO A 730 -2.99 34.71 -1.50
C PRO A 730 -3.14 33.34 -2.18
N ALA A 731 -4.39 32.93 -2.39
CA ALA A 731 -4.75 31.69 -3.07
C ALA A 731 -4.16 31.59 -4.49
N VAL A 732 -3.50 30.48 -4.82
CA VAL A 732 -2.93 30.24 -6.17
C VAL A 732 -3.39 28.94 -6.83
N SER A 733 -4.26 28.18 -6.17
CA SER A 733 -4.81 26.91 -6.65
C SER A 733 -6.14 26.58 -5.96
N ALA A 734 -7.04 25.90 -6.68
CA ALA A 734 -8.25 25.31 -6.10
C ALA A 734 -7.94 24.28 -5.00
N ARG A 735 -6.76 23.63 -5.06
CA ARG A 735 -6.25 22.70 -4.04
C ARG A 735 -5.79 23.39 -2.75
N GLN A 736 -5.91 24.71 -2.65
CA GLN A 736 -5.78 25.42 -1.37
C GLN A 736 -6.83 24.94 -0.36
N HIS A 737 -7.97 24.41 -0.83
CA HIS A 737 -9.05 23.95 0.03
C HIS A 737 -9.38 22.48 -0.26
N LEU A 738 -9.82 21.79 0.78
CA LEU A 738 -10.15 20.37 0.72
C LEU A 738 -11.42 20.13 -0.11
N ALA A 739 -11.34 19.15 -1.01
CA ALA A 739 -12.49 18.51 -1.62
C ALA A 739 -12.67 17.10 -1.04
N LEU A 740 -13.92 16.61 -1.02
CA LEU A 740 -14.18 15.22 -0.65
C LEU A 740 -13.57 14.27 -1.68
N SER A 741 -13.36 13.01 -1.29
CA SER A 741 -12.84 12.00 -2.21
C SER A 741 -13.79 11.72 -3.38
N PRO A 742 -13.28 11.22 -4.53
CA PRO A 742 -14.12 10.74 -5.63
C PRO A 742 -15.21 9.76 -5.17
N LEU A 743 -14.88 8.78 -4.32
CA LEU A 743 -15.86 7.85 -3.77
C LEU A 743 -16.97 8.56 -2.98
N GLN A 744 -16.61 9.42 -2.02
CA GLN A 744 -17.59 10.17 -1.22
C GLN A 744 -18.46 11.08 -2.09
N THR A 745 -17.89 11.66 -3.15
CA THR A 745 -18.61 12.52 -4.10
C THR A 745 -19.65 11.74 -4.89
N ARG A 746 -19.30 10.53 -5.38
CA ARG A 746 -20.26 9.63 -6.03
C ARG A 746 -21.37 9.19 -5.08
N GLN A 747 -21.01 8.82 -3.85
CA GLN A 747 -21.98 8.42 -2.81
C GLN A 747 -22.96 9.56 -2.48
N LEU A 748 -22.46 10.80 -2.34
CA LEU A 748 -23.31 11.96 -2.14
C LEU A 748 -24.22 12.26 -3.34
N ALA A 749 -23.77 12.00 -4.57
CA ALA A 749 -24.60 12.16 -5.77
C ALA A 749 -25.76 11.15 -5.79
N LEU A 750 -25.48 9.88 -5.48
CA LEU A 750 -26.50 8.82 -5.36
C LEU A 750 -27.48 9.11 -4.22
N TRP A 751 -26.98 9.53 -3.06
CA TRP A 751 -27.80 9.99 -1.93
C TRP A 751 -28.71 11.16 -2.33
N ALA A 752 -28.16 12.17 -3.02
CA ALA A 752 -28.94 13.30 -3.50
C ALA A 752 -30.02 12.90 -4.52
N ALA A 753 -29.75 11.88 -5.35
CA ALA A 753 -30.72 11.32 -6.29
C ALA A 753 -31.82 10.49 -5.59
N GLY A 754 -31.58 9.98 -4.38
CA GLY A 754 -32.48 9.05 -3.68
C GLY A 754 -32.11 7.58 -3.87
N ASP A 755 -30.97 7.28 -4.50
CA ASP A 755 -30.48 5.94 -4.80
C ASP A 755 -29.60 5.40 -3.66
N PHE A 756 -30.18 5.29 -2.46
CA PHE A 756 -29.50 4.80 -1.27
C PHE A 756 -30.46 4.04 -0.35
N VAL A 757 -29.89 3.23 0.56
CA VAL A 757 -30.64 2.54 1.60
C VAL A 757 -30.74 3.42 2.84
N SER A 758 -31.97 3.70 3.25
CA SER A 758 -32.28 4.31 4.53
C SER A 758 -32.21 3.25 5.64
N ASP A 759 -31.00 3.02 6.16
CA ASP A 759 -30.72 2.08 7.24
C ASP A 759 -30.55 2.77 8.61
N LEU A 760 -30.88 4.07 8.69
CA LEU A 760 -30.89 4.82 9.94
C LEU A 760 -31.97 4.24 10.86
N VAL A 761 -31.59 3.84 12.06
CA VAL A 761 -32.54 3.42 13.11
C VAL A 761 -32.84 4.64 14.00
N PRO A 762 -34.06 5.23 13.94
CA PRO A 762 -34.37 6.43 14.71
C PRO A 762 -34.21 6.21 16.22
N GLY A 763 -33.51 7.12 16.90
CA GLY A 763 -33.29 7.05 18.35
C GLY A 763 -32.26 6.01 18.80
N ALA A 764 -31.70 5.19 17.89
CA ALA A 764 -30.57 4.34 18.22
C ALA A 764 -29.28 5.15 18.10
N ALA A 765 -28.68 5.52 19.24
CA ALA A 765 -27.25 5.78 19.25
C ALA A 765 -26.53 4.51 18.74
N PRO A 766 -25.44 4.62 17.95
CA PRO A 766 -24.61 3.45 17.69
C PRO A 766 -24.21 2.89 19.06
N ALA A 767 -24.72 1.71 19.40
CA ALA A 767 -24.36 1.08 20.66
C ALA A 767 -22.85 0.92 20.66
N PRO A 768 -22.14 1.35 21.71
CA PRO A 768 -20.72 1.11 21.78
C PRO A 768 -20.48 -0.40 21.67
N ARG A 769 -19.68 -0.79 20.69
CA ARG A 769 -19.41 -2.20 20.41
C ARG A 769 -17.94 -2.45 20.67
N PRO A 770 -17.56 -2.81 21.91
CA PRO A 770 -16.24 -3.36 22.18
C PRO A 770 -15.93 -4.46 21.17
N LEU A 771 -14.66 -4.58 20.77
CA LEU A 771 -14.23 -5.52 19.73
C LEU A 771 -14.75 -6.95 19.95
N ASP A 772 -14.77 -7.43 21.20
CA ASP A 772 -15.21 -8.79 21.55
C ASP A 772 -16.71 -9.03 21.36
N ARG A 773 -17.52 -7.96 21.22
CA ARG A 773 -18.94 -8.04 20.87
C ARG A 773 -19.17 -8.17 19.38
N LEU A 774 -18.17 -7.91 18.54
CA LEU A 774 -18.27 -8.12 17.10
C LEU A 774 -18.13 -9.62 16.75
N PRO A 775 -18.85 -10.10 15.73
CA PRO A 775 -18.60 -11.42 15.16
C PRO A 775 -17.12 -11.54 14.78
N LEU A 776 -16.52 -12.71 15.02
CA LEU A 776 -15.10 -12.95 14.76
C LEU A 776 -14.67 -12.52 13.34
N ALA A 777 -15.54 -12.76 12.34
CA ALA A 777 -15.33 -12.35 10.95
C ALA A 777 -15.10 -10.85 10.75
N ALA A 778 -15.70 -10.01 11.60
CA ALA A 778 -15.65 -8.56 11.48
C ALA A 778 -14.51 -7.91 12.28
N ARG A 779 -13.93 -8.61 13.27
CA ARG A 779 -12.94 -8.04 14.20
C ARG A 779 -11.66 -7.54 13.49
N PRO A 780 -11.06 -8.28 12.54
CA PRO A 780 -9.85 -7.81 11.86
C PRO A 780 -10.05 -6.47 11.12
N ALA A 781 -11.13 -6.37 10.34
CA ALA A 781 -11.46 -5.15 9.61
C ALA A 781 -11.84 -3.99 10.55
N ALA A 782 -12.47 -4.27 11.69
CA ALA A 782 -12.77 -3.26 12.70
C ALA A 782 -11.49 -2.64 13.30
N LEU A 783 -10.47 -3.46 13.58
CA LEU A 783 -9.16 -3.00 14.05
C LEU A 783 -8.48 -2.11 13.00
N ASP A 784 -8.41 -2.58 11.75
CA ASP A 784 -7.77 -1.85 10.64
C ASP A 784 -8.44 -0.49 10.43
N ARG A 785 -9.78 -0.46 10.49
CA ARG A 785 -10.57 0.76 10.36
C ARG A 785 -10.34 1.70 11.54
N ALA A 786 -10.48 1.21 12.77
CA ALA A 786 -10.37 2.03 13.97
C ALA A 786 -9.02 2.75 14.05
N ALA A 787 -7.92 2.05 13.79
CA ALA A 787 -6.58 2.63 13.82
C ALA A 787 -6.42 3.85 12.89
N LEU A 788 -7.12 3.86 11.75
CA LEU A 788 -7.00 4.89 10.72
C LEU A 788 -8.11 5.95 10.78
N SER A 789 -9.27 5.62 11.33
CA SER A 789 -10.39 6.57 11.48
C SER A 789 -10.09 7.72 12.45
N PHE A 790 -9.12 7.52 13.34
CA PHE A 790 -8.59 8.56 14.23
C PHE A 790 -7.28 9.16 13.71
N CYS A 791 -7.04 9.14 12.40
CA CYS A 791 -5.98 9.89 11.72
C CYS A 791 -6.59 10.81 10.66
N ILE A 792 -5.92 11.93 10.36
CA ILE A 792 -6.37 12.88 9.34
C ILE A 792 -5.91 12.44 7.94
N ALA A 793 -6.67 12.80 6.91
CA ALA A 793 -6.29 12.66 5.49
C ALA A 793 -6.37 13.98 4.71
N ASP A 794 -6.50 15.07 5.45
CA ASP A 794 -6.82 16.38 4.94
C ASP A 794 -5.64 17.30 5.12
N ALA A 795 -5.56 18.30 4.25
CA ALA A 795 -4.33 18.95 3.79
C ALA A 795 -3.05 18.16 4.10
N PHE A 796 -2.49 17.50 3.09
CA PHE A 796 -1.13 17.00 3.21
C PHE A 796 -0.12 18.16 3.08
N HIS A 797 -0.08 19.01 4.12
CA HIS A 797 0.74 20.21 4.23
C HIS A 797 1.53 20.37 5.56
N PRO A 798 2.32 19.37 6.00
CA PRO A 798 2.38 17.99 5.50
C PRO A 798 1.25 17.09 6.05
N GLY A 799 0.50 17.51 7.07
CA GLY A 799 -0.45 16.68 7.81
C GLY A 799 0.03 16.44 9.24
N CYS A 800 -0.61 15.56 10.02
CA CYS A 800 -0.28 15.34 11.43
C CYS A 800 0.53 14.06 11.66
N GLU A 801 -0.07 12.89 11.44
CA GLU A 801 0.60 11.61 11.70
C GLU A 801 1.55 11.21 10.56
N ILE A 802 1.04 11.30 9.33
CA ILE A 802 1.67 10.90 8.07
C ILE A 802 1.07 11.72 6.91
N THR A 803 1.61 11.55 5.70
CA THR A 803 1.31 12.45 4.57
C THR A 803 1.00 11.73 3.25
N TRP A 804 0.99 12.49 2.16
CA TRP A 804 0.56 12.13 0.80
C TRP A 804 1.08 10.81 0.23
N PRO A 805 2.28 10.26 0.55
CA PRO A 805 2.69 8.95 0.04
C PRO A 805 1.67 7.85 0.26
N LEU A 806 0.90 7.92 1.36
CA LEU A 806 -0.10 6.90 1.67
C LEU A 806 -1.26 6.81 0.67
N ARG A 807 -1.50 7.84 -0.15
CA ARG A 807 -2.55 7.74 -1.19
C ARG A 807 -2.13 6.97 -2.45
N HIS A 808 -0.90 6.46 -2.47
CA HIS A 808 -0.36 5.68 -3.57
C HIS A 808 -0.43 4.17 -3.28
N THR A 809 -1.17 3.43 -4.10
CA THR A 809 -1.39 1.99 -3.95
C THR A 809 -0.09 1.17 -4.09
N THR A 810 0.94 1.73 -4.75
CA THR A 810 2.29 1.14 -4.86
C THR A 810 2.95 0.88 -3.51
N MET A 811 2.58 1.64 -2.47
CA MET A 811 3.06 1.48 -1.09
C MET A 811 2.56 0.20 -0.42
N TYR A 812 1.62 -0.52 -1.02
CA TYR A 812 0.87 -1.59 -0.39
C TYR A 812 1.09 -2.95 -1.09
N SER A 813 1.06 -4.02 -0.31
CA SER A 813 1.10 -5.41 -0.81
C SER A 813 -0.30 -6.04 -0.91
N ALA A 814 -1.25 -5.51 -0.14
CA ALA A 814 -2.68 -5.76 -0.16
C ALA A 814 -3.39 -4.53 0.45
N PRO A 815 -4.72 -4.38 0.34
CA PRO A 815 -5.43 -3.26 0.98
C PRO A 815 -5.02 -3.09 2.44
N PHE A 816 -4.62 -1.86 2.80
CA PHE A 816 -4.13 -1.46 4.12
C PHE A 816 -2.80 -2.11 4.59
N ARG A 817 -2.17 -2.99 3.82
CA ARG A 817 -0.92 -3.69 4.17
C ARG A 817 0.29 -3.05 3.51
N ILE A 818 1.09 -2.30 4.28
CA ILE A 818 2.32 -1.68 3.78
C ILE A 818 3.24 -2.74 3.16
N ARG A 819 3.83 -2.43 2.01
CA ARG A 819 4.79 -3.29 1.33
C ARG A 819 6.15 -3.14 1.98
N HIS A 820 6.59 -4.17 2.69
CA HIS A 820 7.89 -4.15 3.38
C HIS A 820 9.04 -4.25 2.37
N ARG A 821 10.09 -3.46 2.59
CA ARG A 821 11.33 -3.52 1.82
C ARG A 821 12.12 -4.78 2.19
N SER A 822 12.40 -5.61 1.17
CA SER A 822 13.23 -6.80 1.34
C SER A 822 14.72 -6.45 1.38
N LYS A 823 15.54 -7.30 2.02
CA LYS A 823 17.00 -7.15 2.04
C LYS A 823 17.62 -7.16 0.63
N ASP A 824 16.97 -7.85 -0.31
CA ASP A 824 17.40 -7.96 -1.71
C ASP A 824 16.99 -6.72 -2.55
N ASN A 825 16.26 -5.77 -1.97
CA ASN A 825 15.84 -4.52 -2.61
C ASN A 825 16.11 -3.29 -1.71
N PRO A 826 17.38 -2.98 -1.41
CA PRO A 826 17.74 -1.85 -0.57
C PRO A 826 17.26 -0.52 -1.16
N GLU A 827 17.08 0.48 -0.30
CA GLU A 827 16.74 1.83 -0.75
C GLU A 827 17.88 2.43 -1.60
N ARG A 828 17.51 3.11 -2.68
CA ARG A 828 18.46 3.79 -3.57
C ARG A 828 18.57 5.26 -3.16
N PRO A 829 19.74 5.90 -3.39
CA PRO A 829 19.84 7.35 -3.22
C PRO A 829 19.07 8.08 -4.33
N TYR A 830 18.30 9.12 -3.97
CA TYR A 830 17.53 9.94 -4.93
C TYR A 830 18.20 11.29 -5.25
N GLY A 831 19.48 11.44 -4.92
CA GLY A 831 20.26 12.66 -5.18
C GLY A 831 20.04 13.78 -4.16
N ARG A 832 20.51 14.99 -4.46
CA ARG A 832 20.43 16.16 -3.55
C ARG A 832 19.07 16.84 -3.52
N VAL A 833 18.25 16.58 -4.54
CA VAL A 833 16.92 17.15 -4.75
C VAL A 833 15.98 16.01 -5.12
N LEU A 834 14.85 15.91 -4.42
CA LEU A 834 13.78 15.00 -4.79
C LEU A 834 12.74 15.76 -5.61
N THR A 835 12.66 15.43 -6.90
CA THR A 835 11.65 16.02 -7.80
C THR A 835 10.34 15.23 -7.74
N PRO A 836 9.19 15.84 -8.12
CA PRO A 836 7.94 15.12 -8.34
C PRO A 836 8.11 13.85 -9.20
N GLN A 837 8.83 13.97 -10.31
CA GLN A 837 9.07 12.85 -11.22
C GLN A 837 9.88 11.72 -10.57
N ALA A 838 10.93 12.05 -9.81
CA ALA A 838 11.73 11.05 -9.10
C ALA A 838 10.96 10.40 -7.94
N ALA A 839 10.10 11.15 -7.26
CA ALA A 839 9.27 10.64 -6.19
C ALA A 839 8.25 9.60 -6.70
N LEU A 840 7.64 9.86 -7.85
CA LEU A 840 6.60 9.02 -8.47
C LEU A 840 7.15 7.91 -9.39
N ALA A 841 8.47 7.89 -9.67
CA ALA A 841 9.09 6.88 -10.53
C ALA A 841 8.92 5.47 -9.95
N TYR A 842 8.95 4.45 -10.82
CA TYR A 842 8.75 3.06 -10.42
C TYR A 842 9.83 2.51 -9.48
N ASP A 843 11.02 3.11 -9.50
CA ASP A 843 12.14 2.85 -8.59
C ASP A 843 12.32 3.97 -7.54
N GLY A 844 11.33 4.85 -7.44
CA GLY A 844 11.24 5.93 -6.46
C GLY A 844 10.87 5.44 -5.05
N PRO A 845 10.72 6.38 -4.09
CA PRO A 845 10.46 6.09 -2.69
C PRO A 845 9.08 5.48 -2.38
N LEU A 846 8.16 5.40 -3.35
CA LEU A 846 6.76 5.05 -3.11
C LEU A 846 6.39 3.58 -3.33
N TYR A 847 7.36 2.66 -3.31
CA TYR A 847 7.12 1.24 -3.63
C TYR A 847 7.28 0.30 -2.43
N ALA A 848 8.47 0.21 -1.86
CA ALA A 848 8.74 -0.67 -0.72
C ALA A 848 9.30 0.14 0.44
N GLN A 849 8.81 -0.13 1.64
CA GLN A 849 9.05 0.71 2.81
C GLN A 849 9.92 -0.02 3.83
N GLY A 850 10.96 0.66 4.31
CA GLY A 850 11.75 0.28 5.47
C GLY A 850 11.38 1.11 6.71
N PRO A 851 12.00 0.82 7.87
CA PRO A 851 11.81 1.59 9.09
C PRO A 851 12.01 3.10 8.87
N GLY A 852 11.08 3.92 9.36
CA GLY A 852 11.10 5.38 9.26
C GLY A 852 10.62 5.96 7.92
N ASP A 853 10.23 5.14 6.95
CA ASP A 853 9.90 5.62 5.60
C ASP A 853 8.53 6.30 5.50
N LEU A 854 7.60 6.06 6.43
CA LEU A 854 6.27 6.69 6.39
C LEU A 854 6.26 8.09 7.04
N THR A 855 7.07 8.31 8.08
CA THR A 855 7.09 9.57 8.85
C THR A 855 8.20 10.53 8.42
N ARG A 856 9.19 10.09 7.63
CA ARG A 856 10.31 10.93 7.16
C ARG A 856 9.92 12.22 6.42
N TRP A 857 8.72 12.24 5.87
CA TRP A 857 8.16 13.35 5.10
C TRP A 857 7.63 14.49 5.97
N MET A 858 7.35 14.21 7.25
CA MET A 858 6.72 15.14 8.17
C MET A 858 7.69 16.24 8.61
N ALA A 859 7.16 17.25 9.28
CA ALA A 859 7.93 18.31 9.91
C ALA A 859 8.96 17.75 10.92
N VAL A 860 10.13 18.40 10.95
CA VAL A 860 11.14 18.19 11.99
C VAL A 860 11.46 19.54 12.66
N PRO A 861 11.19 19.69 13.97
CA PRO A 861 10.40 18.76 14.80
C PRO A 861 8.88 18.85 14.52
N TRP A 862 8.08 17.87 14.92
CA TRP A 862 6.62 17.87 14.67
C TRP A 862 5.84 18.98 15.42
N GLN A 863 6.38 19.49 16.52
CA GLN A 863 5.75 20.51 17.36
C GLN A 863 5.59 21.86 16.63
N THR A 864 6.55 22.23 15.78
CA THR A 864 6.51 23.50 15.05
C THR A 864 5.41 23.50 13.99
N ASP A 865 5.14 22.34 13.39
CA ASP A 865 3.98 22.15 12.53
C ASP A 865 2.68 22.26 13.32
N THR A 866 2.58 21.57 14.46
CA THR A 866 1.41 21.59 15.35
C THR A 866 1.02 23.02 15.75
N ALA A 867 1.99 23.82 16.21
CA ALA A 867 1.75 25.23 16.55
C ALA A 867 1.36 26.10 15.34
N SER A 868 1.70 25.65 14.13
CA SER A 868 1.33 26.29 12.87
C SER A 868 0.02 25.75 12.29
N CYS A 869 -0.69 24.82 12.94
CA CYS A 869 -1.95 24.24 12.46
C CYS A 869 -3.17 25.10 12.81
N ARG A 870 -3.23 26.33 12.31
CA ARG A 870 -4.26 27.30 12.70
C ARG A 870 -5.42 27.37 11.70
N SER A 871 -6.30 28.34 11.94
CA SER A 871 -7.47 28.63 11.12
C SER A 871 -7.56 30.13 10.79
N GLY A 872 -8.41 30.51 9.84
CA GLY A 872 -8.77 31.92 9.61
C GLY A 872 -7.62 32.81 9.16
N TYR A 873 -6.65 32.26 8.41
CA TYR A 873 -5.49 33.03 7.97
C TYR A 873 -5.84 34.22 7.06
N GLU A 874 -7.00 34.21 6.41
CA GLU A 874 -7.51 35.32 5.61
C GLU A 874 -8.65 36.03 6.35
N LYS A 875 -8.29 36.99 7.21
CA LYS A 875 -9.25 37.76 8.03
C LYS A 875 -10.40 38.38 7.24
N ARG A 876 -10.19 38.76 5.97
CA ARG A 876 -11.25 39.34 5.10
C ARG A 876 -12.37 38.35 4.80
N HIS A 877 -12.10 37.05 4.90
CA HIS A 877 -13.10 36.01 4.73
C HIS A 877 -13.80 35.71 6.05
N ASP A 878 -13.05 35.16 7.02
CA ASP A 878 -13.54 34.80 8.35
C ASP A 878 -12.34 34.58 9.30
N PRO A 879 -12.39 35.02 10.57
CA PRO A 879 -11.28 34.84 11.51
C PRO A 879 -11.14 33.41 12.04
N TYR A 880 -12.12 32.54 11.81
CA TYR A 880 -12.18 31.16 12.29
C TYR A 880 -12.11 30.11 11.18
N LEU A 881 -12.43 30.47 9.93
CA LEU A 881 -12.47 29.57 8.78
C LEU A 881 -11.74 30.15 7.55
N PRO A 882 -11.19 29.29 6.67
CA PRO A 882 -11.09 27.84 6.79
C PRO A 882 -10.08 27.40 7.89
N THR A 883 -10.03 26.11 8.19
CA THR A 883 -9.13 25.52 9.20
C THR A 883 -8.26 24.40 8.63
N PHE A 884 -7.09 24.13 9.24
CA PHE A 884 -6.29 22.95 8.92
C PHE A 884 -6.87 21.67 9.54
N TRP A 885 -6.53 21.35 10.80
CA TRP A 885 -6.79 20.02 11.38
C TRP A 885 -7.40 20.09 12.78
N PRO A 886 -8.59 20.70 12.95
CA PRO A 886 -9.16 20.99 14.27
C PRO A 886 -9.45 19.72 15.09
N ALA A 887 -9.67 18.57 14.43
CA ALA A 887 -9.86 17.28 15.09
C ALA A 887 -8.61 16.74 15.81
N ARG A 888 -7.42 17.22 15.45
CA ARG A 888 -6.13 16.80 16.05
C ARG A 888 -5.50 17.92 16.84
N VAL A 889 -5.57 19.13 16.30
CA VAL A 889 -5.04 20.35 16.88
C VAL A 889 -6.20 21.34 16.99
N PRO A 890 -6.93 21.35 18.12
CA PRO A 890 -8.05 22.27 18.32
C PRO A 890 -7.65 23.72 18.05
N ASN A 891 -8.53 24.50 17.44
CA ASN A 891 -8.34 25.94 17.30
C ASN A 891 -9.08 26.66 18.43
N HIS A 892 -10.35 26.32 18.66
CA HIS A 892 -11.19 27.02 19.63
C HIS A 892 -11.97 26.01 20.47
N VAL A 893 -11.93 26.14 21.79
CA VAL A 893 -12.45 25.15 22.74
C VAL A 893 -13.42 25.79 23.74
N LEU A 894 -14.35 24.98 24.28
CA LEU A 894 -15.14 25.37 25.45
C LEU A 894 -14.26 25.21 26.69
N ALA A 895 -13.84 26.32 27.29
CA ALA A 895 -13.04 26.31 28.51
C ALA A 895 -13.85 25.79 29.70
N GLU A 896 -13.18 25.19 30.68
CA GLU A 896 -13.83 24.65 31.88
C GLU A 896 -14.65 25.71 32.63
N GLU A 897 -14.13 26.93 32.74
CA GLU A 897 -14.83 28.05 33.39
C GLU A 897 -16.17 28.38 32.73
N ASP A 898 -16.21 28.46 31.40
CA ASP A 898 -17.43 28.71 30.63
C ASP A 898 -18.39 27.51 30.69
N TYR A 899 -17.86 26.27 30.69
CA TYR A 899 -18.65 25.06 30.87
C TYR A 899 -19.37 25.07 32.23
N LEU A 900 -18.65 25.36 33.31
CA LEU A 900 -19.22 25.41 34.66
C LEU A 900 -20.34 26.46 34.77
N ILE A 901 -20.20 27.60 34.10
CA ILE A 901 -21.28 28.60 34.01
C ILE A 901 -22.46 28.04 33.20
N ALA A 902 -22.21 27.43 32.03
CA ALA A 902 -23.27 26.94 31.14
C ALA A 902 -24.18 25.89 31.80
N VAL A 903 -23.61 24.98 32.60
CA VAL A 903 -24.37 23.90 33.26
C VAL A 903 -24.96 24.28 34.61
N ASP A 904 -24.57 25.41 35.21
CA ASP A 904 -25.08 25.85 36.50
C ASP A 904 -26.51 26.41 36.38
N THR A 905 -27.49 25.59 36.77
CA THR A 905 -28.93 25.94 36.72
C THR A 905 -29.32 27.09 37.66
N THR A 906 -28.44 27.52 38.56
CA THR A 906 -28.69 28.68 39.45
C THR A 906 -28.37 30.02 38.79
N ARG A 907 -27.65 30.00 37.65
CA ARG A 907 -27.27 31.19 36.88
C ARG A 907 -28.41 31.65 35.97
N PRO A 908 -28.50 32.96 35.66
CA PRO A 908 -29.39 33.47 34.62
C PRO A 908 -29.20 32.74 33.29
N ARG A 909 -30.31 32.37 32.63
CA ARG A 909 -30.30 31.68 31.35
C ARG A 909 -29.40 32.33 30.30
N GLU A 910 -29.46 33.66 30.16
CA GLU A 910 -28.65 34.40 29.18
C GLU A 910 -27.15 34.32 29.47
N GLU A 911 -26.76 34.33 30.75
CA GLU A 911 -25.35 34.15 31.15
C GLU A 911 -24.84 32.76 30.76
N ARG A 912 -25.65 31.73 30.98
CA ARG A 912 -25.35 30.34 30.59
C ARG A 912 -25.18 30.18 29.08
N LEU A 913 -26.09 30.77 28.30
CA LEU A 913 -26.03 30.74 26.84
C LEU A 913 -24.83 31.51 26.30
N ALA A 914 -24.50 32.66 26.90
CA ALA A 914 -23.32 33.44 26.53
C ALA A 914 -22.01 32.70 26.84
N ALA A 915 -21.94 32.01 27.99
CA ALA A 915 -20.80 31.17 28.34
C ALA A 915 -20.65 29.99 27.37
N PHE A 916 -21.75 29.29 27.06
CA PHE A 916 -21.73 28.22 26.05
C PHE A 916 -21.34 28.70 24.65
N ALA A 917 -21.67 29.93 24.27
CA ALA A 917 -21.29 30.49 22.97
C ALA A 917 -19.82 30.96 22.90
N ARG A 918 -19.18 31.19 24.06
CA ARG A 918 -17.78 31.61 24.14
C ARG A 918 -16.86 30.43 23.84
N ARG A 919 -15.83 30.66 23.03
CA ARG A 919 -14.75 29.70 22.79
C ARG A 919 -13.41 30.37 23.03
N ALA A 920 -12.58 29.74 23.86
CA ALA A 920 -11.21 30.14 24.08
C ALA A 920 -10.35 29.67 22.90
N ASN A 921 -9.37 30.46 22.47
CA ASN A 921 -8.34 29.94 21.58
C ASN A 921 -7.51 28.88 22.34
N TRP A 922 -7.25 27.75 21.71
CA TRP A 922 -6.62 26.60 22.35
C TRP A 922 -5.14 26.86 22.67
N ASP A 923 -4.40 27.50 21.76
CA ASP A 923 -2.99 27.84 21.92
C ASP A 923 -2.75 29.17 22.67
N ARG A 924 -3.78 29.73 23.34
CA ARG A 924 -3.68 30.97 24.13
C ARG A 924 -2.65 30.93 25.27
N TRP A 925 -2.28 29.73 25.70
CA TRP A 925 -1.25 29.52 26.72
C TRP A 925 0.18 29.68 26.18
N LEU A 926 0.36 29.63 24.86
CA LEU A 926 1.63 29.85 24.22
C LEU A 926 1.88 31.36 23.98
N PRO A 927 3.14 31.81 24.02
CA PRO A 927 3.48 33.22 23.84
C PRO A 927 3.29 33.69 22.38
N THR A 928 3.22 35.01 22.21
CA THR A 928 3.37 35.71 20.93
C THR A 928 4.76 36.37 20.86
N PRO A 929 5.32 36.66 19.67
CA PRO A 929 4.81 36.44 18.31
C PRO A 929 4.99 34.99 17.78
N TYR A 930 4.67 34.73 16.51
CA TYR A 930 4.63 33.39 15.89
C TYR A 930 5.85 32.50 16.19
N LEU A 931 7.07 33.02 16.06
CA LEU A 931 8.30 32.25 16.32
C LEU A 931 8.41 31.82 17.79
N ALA A 932 7.94 32.65 18.73
CA ALA A 932 7.89 32.29 20.15
C ALA A 932 6.86 31.18 20.39
N THR A 933 5.72 31.22 19.70
CA THR A 933 4.70 30.17 19.78
C THR A 933 5.24 28.80 19.35
N ILE A 934 5.89 28.70 18.18
CA ILE A 934 6.38 27.40 17.67
C ILE A 934 7.50 26.81 18.56
N ASN A 935 8.37 27.65 19.11
CA ASN A 935 9.44 27.21 20.01
C ASN A 935 8.93 26.87 21.42
N ALA A 936 7.85 27.51 21.89
CA ALA A 936 7.19 27.13 23.13
C ALA A 936 6.49 25.77 23.00
N MET A 937 5.86 25.48 21.85
CA MET A 937 5.21 24.18 21.60
C MET A 937 6.19 23.00 21.72
N VAL A 938 7.46 23.18 21.33
CA VAL A 938 8.51 22.15 21.51
C VAL A 938 8.62 21.70 22.98
N LYS A 939 8.45 22.63 23.92
CA LYS A 939 8.64 22.40 25.36
C LYS A 939 7.34 22.12 26.10
N ASP A 940 6.25 22.76 25.68
CA ASP A 940 5.01 22.86 26.46
C ASP A 940 3.84 22.07 25.86
N PHE A 941 4.06 21.25 24.82
CA PHE A 941 2.99 20.50 24.15
C PHE A 941 2.12 19.70 25.13
N GLY A 942 2.74 19.02 26.10
CA GLY A 942 2.05 18.20 27.10
C GLY A 942 1.24 18.99 28.12
N ARG A 943 1.46 20.31 28.22
CA ARG A 943 0.76 21.21 29.17
C ARG A 943 -0.58 21.69 28.65
N LEU A 944 -0.79 21.70 27.35
CA LEU A 944 -2.05 22.12 26.73
C LEU A 944 -3.21 21.18 27.13
N GLY A 945 -4.44 21.69 27.05
CA GLY A 945 -5.64 20.94 27.40
C GLY A 945 -6.06 19.99 26.27
N LEU A 946 -6.73 18.90 26.63
CA LEU A 946 -7.42 18.01 25.69
C LEU A 946 -8.92 18.27 25.72
N VAL A 947 -9.60 17.98 24.62
CA VAL A 947 -11.05 18.11 24.52
C VAL A 947 -11.70 16.79 24.94
N GLU A 948 -12.41 16.80 26.07
CA GLU A 948 -13.01 15.63 26.71
C GLU A 948 -14.52 15.78 26.88
N ARG A 949 -15.27 14.70 26.72
CA ARG A 949 -16.72 14.68 26.97
C ARG A 949 -17.08 14.93 28.44
N ARG A 950 -18.15 15.67 28.66
CA ARG A 950 -18.77 16.01 29.94
C ARG A 950 -20.30 16.00 29.81
N PRO A 951 -21.04 15.68 30.89
CA PRO A 951 -22.48 15.91 30.95
C PRO A 951 -22.81 17.38 30.71
N GLY A 952 -23.77 17.65 29.83
CA GLY A 952 -24.27 18.99 29.53
C GLY A 952 -25.50 19.36 30.36
N ALA A 953 -26.20 20.41 29.93
CA ALA A 953 -27.44 20.85 30.55
C ALA A 953 -28.64 20.08 29.98
N THR A 954 -29.56 19.66 30.84
CA THR A 954 -30.78 18.91 30.43
C THR A 954 -32.07 19.72 30.64
N ASP A 955 -31.95 20.90 31.23
CA ASP A 955 -33.07 21.79 31.57
C ASP A 955 -33.38 22.85 30.50
N ASP A 956 -32.47 23.08 29.53
CA ASP A 956 -32.65 24.03 28.44
C ASP A 956 -32.29 23.39 27.08
N PRO A 957 -33.22 23.27 26.12
CA PRO A 957 -32.93 22.66 24.82
C PRO A 957 -31.94 23.46 23.96
N LEU A 958 -31.65 24.73 24.29
CA LEU A 958 -30.62 25.52 23.61
C LEU A 958 -29.19 25.16 24.07
N LEU A 959 -29.06 24.36 25.12
CA LEU A 959 -27.80 23.79 25.58
C LEU A 959 -27.80 22.29 25.28
N PRO A 960 -26.72 21.72 24.73
CA PRO A 960 -26.66 20.30 24.47
C PRO A 960 -26.55 19.49 25.78
N ALA A 961 -27.15 18.30 25.77
CA ALA A 961 -27.13 17.36 26.90
C ALA A 961 -25.75 16.73 27.15
N GLU A 962 -24.85 16.83 26.17
CA GLU A 962 -23.46 16.39 26.22
C GLU A 962 -22.59 17.51 25.66
N MET A 963 -21.50 17.85 26.35
CA MET A 963 -20.55 18.88 25.93
C MET A 963 -19.15 18.29 25.86
N LEU A 964 -18.33 18.79 24.94
CA LEU A 964 -16.89 18.51 24.96
C LEU A 964 -16.16 19.77 25.45
N VAL A 965 -15.32 19.59 26.46
CA VAL A 965 -14.74 20.65 27.28
C VAL A 965 -13.23 20.49 27.30
N GLU A 966 -12.51 21.60 27.29
CA GLU A 966 -11.06 21.62 27.53
C GLU A 966 -10.76 21.07 28.92
N SER A 967 -9.86 20.08 28.99
CA SER A 967 -9.34 19.53 30.24
C SER A 967 -8.49 20.58 30.96
N GLU A 968 -8.25 20.37 32.24
CA GLU A 968 -7.29 21.17 33.01
C GLU A 968 -5.94 21.24 32.27
N VAL A 969 -5.40 22.46 32.22
CA VAL A 969 -4.09 22.74 31.63
C VAL A 969 -3.01 22.72 32.70
N SER A 970 -1.77 22.43 32.32
CA SER A 970 -0.64 22.34 33.27
C SER A 970 0.20 23.62 33.31
N PHE A 971 -0.40 24.75 32.91
CA PHE A 971 0.18 26.09 33.02
C PHE A 971 -0.20 26.74 34.35
N PRO A 972 0.56 27.74 34.84
CA PRO A 972 0.19 28.50 36.02
C PRO A 972 -1.20 29.13 35.89
N ALA A 973 -2.06 28.97 36.91
CA ALA A 973 -3.46 29.40 36.85
C ALA A 973 -3.66 30.92 36.85
N GLU A 974 -2.73 31.70 37.44
CA GLU A 974 -2.88 33.16 37.52
C GLU A 974 -1.60 33.94 37.17
N PRO A 975 -1.71 35.04 36.39
CA PRO A 975 -2.90 35.43 35.62
C PRO A 975 -3.09 34.54 34.37
N ALA A 976 -4.30 34.03 34.16
CA ALA A 976 -4.63 33.29 32.94
C ALA A 976 -4.52 34.21 31.70
N PRO A 977 -4.09 33.68 30.54
CA PRO A 977 -4.02 34.47 29.31
C PRO A 977 -5.42 34.86 28.82
N PRO A 978 -5.56 36.00 28.12
CA PRO A 978 -6.82 36.37 27.48
C PRO A 978 -7.34 35.26 26.55
N PHE A 979 -8.66 35.05 26.55
CA PHE A 979 -9.33 34.02 25.72
C PHE A 979 -8.99 34.14 24.23
N GLY A 980 -8.85 35.38 23.73
CA GLY A 980 -8.52 35.67 22.34
C GLY A 980 -7.04 35.65 22.00
N ARG A 981 -6.11 35.38 22.95
CA ARG A 981 -4.68 35.36 22.59
C ARG A 981 -4.41 34.36 21.48
N ASN A 982 -3.61 34.77 20.48
CA ASN A 982 -3.30 34.02 19.25
C ASN A 982 -4.46 33.84 18.25
N LEU A 983 -5.63 34.48 18.47
CA LEU A 983 -6.80 34.33 17.61
C LEU A 983 -6.50 34.68 16.15
N LEU A 984 -5.80 35.78 15.89
CA LEU A 984 -5.52 36.26 14.54
C LEU A 984 -4.06 36.02 14.15
N SER A 985 -3.86 35.29 13.07
CA SER A 985 -2.53 35.06 12.48
C SER A 985 -2.25 36.08 11.37
N LEU A 986 -1.38 37.04 11.65
CA LEU A 986 -0.98 38.06 10.68
C LEU A 986 0.30 37.62 9.96
N HIS A 987 0.14 37.10 8.73
CA HIS A 987 1.27 36.84 7.86
C HIS A 987 1.90 38.17 7.38
N VAL A 988 3.17 38.37 7.70
CA VAL A 988 3.97 39.51 7.25
C VAL A 988 5.06 38.99 6.30
N PRO A 989 5.05 39.40 5.02
CA PRO A 989 6.09 39.02 4.05
C PRO A 989 7.50 39.38 4.51
N LEU A 990 8.51 38.66 4.04
CA LEU A 990 9.90 38.91 4.38
C LEU A 990 10.34 40.29 3.86
N ALA A 991 10.96 41.06 4.76
CA ALA A 991 11.59 42.32 4.37
C ALA A 991 12.81 42.04 3.49
N ALA A 992 12.91 42.74 2.34
CA ALA A 992 14.07 42.63 1.46
C ALA A 992 15.40 43.06 2.14
N ASP A 993 15.33 43.94 3.14
CA ASP A 993 16.42 44.25 4.07
C ASP A 993 16.06 43.70 5.46
N GLU A 994 16.80 42.68 5.91
CA GLU A 994 16.59 42.06 7.23
C GLU A 994 16.67 43.05 8.38
N ARG A 995 17.42 44.16 8.23
CA ARG A 995 17.54 45.20 9.27
C ARG A 995 16.22 45.94 9.49
N LEU A 996 15.29 45.88 8.54
CA LEU A 996 13.97 46.50 8.62
C LEU A 996 12.89 45.54 9.12
N ARG A 997 13.19 44.25 9.29
CA ARG A 997 12.21 43.20 9.64
C ARG A 997 11.35 43.59 10.85
N ASP A 998 11.98 43.99 11.94
CA ASP A 998 11.27 44.29 13.19
C ASP A 998 10.42 45.56 13.07
N ALA A 999 10.89 46.55 12.30
CA ALA A 999 10.14 47.78 12.02
C ALA A 999 8.92 47.51 11.11
N VAL A 1000 9.09 46.64 10.09
CA VAL A 1000 8.00 46.21 9.20
C VAL A 1000 6.95 45.44 9.99
N LEU A 1001 7.38 44.51 10.84
CA LEU A 1001 6.48 43.75 11.71
C LEU A 1001 5.70 44.67 12.65
N ALA A 1002 6.37 45.59 13.37
CA ALA A 1002 5.72 46.54 14.25
C ALA A 1002 4.71 47.43 13.52
N THR A 1003 5.06 47.86 12.29
CA THR A 1003 4.15 48.64 11.43
C THR A 1003 2.94 47.82 11.01
N ALA A 1004 3.13 46.56 10.60
CA ALA A 1004 2.04 45.66 10.20
C ALA A 1004 1.07 45.39 11.37
N VAL A 1005 1.61 45.17 12.58
CA VAL A 1005 0.81 45.05 13.81
C VAL A 1005 -0.01 46.31 14.06
N SER A 1006 0.62 47.49 14.02
CA SER A 1006 -0.07 48.77 14.22
C SER A 1006 -1.17 49.04 13.18
N LEU A 1007 -1.04 48.50 11.96
CA LEU A 1007 -2.02 48.66 10.87
C LEU A 1007 -3.14 47.61 10.91
N ALA A 1008 -3.04 46.56 11.73
CA ALA A 1008 -4.03 45.48 11.77
C ALA A 1008 -5.37 45.92 12.39
N GLU A 1009 -5.37 47.00 13.19
CA GLU A 1009 -6.52 47.54 13.94
C GLU A 1009 -7.18 46.51 14.88
N GLU A 1010 -6.40 45.56 15.40
CA GLU A 1010 -6.85 44.50 16.31
C GLU A 1010 -6.18 44.65 17.68
N PRO A 1011 -6.77 44.09 18.76
CA PRO A 1011 -6.10 44.07 20.06
C PRO A 1011 -4.75 43.36 19.97
N ASP A 1012 -3.68 44.02 20.40
CA ASP A 1012 -2.30 43.47 20.39
C ASP A 1012 -2.23 42.10 21.07
N GLU A 1013 -3.05 41.87 22.09
CA GLU A 1013 -3.15 40.62 22.83
C GLU A 1013 -3.74 39.45 22.03
N GLU A 1014 -4.52 39.69 20.96
CA GLU A 1014 -5.12 38.66 20.11
C GLU A 1014 -4.26 38.31 18.90
N LEU A 1015 -3.27 39.14 18.58
CA LEU A 1015 -2.51 39.07 17.35
C LEU A 1015 -1.24 38.21 17.49
N SER A 1016 -1.08 37.27 16.57
CA SER A 1016 0.15 36.49 16.38
C SER A 1016 0.73 36.83 15.01
N ALA A 1017 1.67 37.77 14.98
CA ALA A 1017 2.25 38.30 13.74
C ALA A 1017 3.63 37.72 13.43
N GLY A 1018 3.96 37.58 12.15
CA GLY A 1018 5.29 37.20 11.68
C GLY A 1018 5.29 36.63 10.26
N PHE A 1019 6.46 36.27 9.75
CA PHE A 1019 6.54 35.48 8.54
C PHE A 1019 6.12 34.04 8.84
N ILE A 1020 5.02 33.60 8.23
CA ILE A 1020 4.46 32.25 8.42
C ILE A 1020 4.73 31.46 7.14
N GLU A 1021 5.85 30.74 7.11
CA GLU A 1021 6.30 29.95 5.95
C GLU A 1021 5.22 28.94 5.48
N LYS A 1022 4.39 28.42 6.41
CA LYS A 1022 3.29 27.49 6.13
C LYS A 1022 2.26 28.02 5.14
N VAL A 1023 2.10 29.34 5.04
CA VAL A 1023 1.14 29.96 4.09
C VAL A 1023 1.85 30.70 2.95
N ALA A 1024 3.17 30.61 2.81
CA ALA A 1024 3.96 31.32 1.80
C ALA A 1024 4.90 30.37 1.02
N ARG A 1025 4.33 29.32 0.42
CA ARG A 1025 5.11 28.28 -0.31
C ARG A 1025 5.57 28.67 -1.70
N PHE A 1026 4.88 29.60 -2.35
CA PHE A 1026 5.18 29.99 -3.71
C PHE A 1026 6.12 31.22 -3.69
N PRO A 1027 7.18 31.26 -4.53
CA PRO A 1027 8.18 32.33 -4.48
C PRO A 1027 7.61 33.76 -4.60
N GLY A 1028 6.50 33.95 -5.31
CA GLY A 1028 5.85 35.25 -5.45
C GLY A 1028 5.12 35.76 -4.19
N ASN A 1029 5.00 34.92 -3.16
CA ASN A 1029 4.25 35.20 -1.94
C ASN A 1029 5.15 35.29 -0.68
N ARG A 1030 6.48 35.28 -0.85
CA ARG A 1030 7.44 35.33 0.25
C ARG A 1030 7.79 36.74 0.71
#